data_AF-J6ESY8-F1
#
_entry.id   AF-J6ESY8-F1
#
_cell.length_a   1.000
_cell.length_b   1.000
_cell.length_c   1.000
_cell.angle_alpha   90.00
_cell.angle_beta   90.00
_cell.angle_gamma   90.00
#
_symmetry.space_group_name_H-M   'P 1'
#
loop_
_entity.id
_entity.type
_entity.pdbx_description
1 polymer ?
#
loop_
_entity_poly.entity_id
_entity_poly.type
_entity_poly.pdbx_seq_one_letter_code
_entity_poly.pdbx_strand_id
1 'polypeptide(L)'
;MGLLKTVFEVNLGLFGGDADKGRSKDKTLILFVIRDHVGATPLSNLTATLTADMEKIWAGLSKPPHLADTKLTDYFDLDFAALPHKILLPEKFEESVIELRNRFTDRTRKDYVFQPAYHKRIPADGVPFYMDGIWQQVLENKDLDLPTQQELLAQFRCDEIATGVIELFNSSAKALRKPLEAGSVVLGLGASMGDWLKVAATNFDAAASRYHSGVYQRKRLDLLNTLHAVLLPMYLNQLKNARKQATTQFAEGIATSLKAPSYDFAEVVSRCTREARETFVETAKEATLEGSEWDYTTELDSLDEDLQTIADRSRADETKKMVNGIERTVKRQLAEPVELALSKPNKEMWDTVLSSYKTATASGEKAYRAKAASYNCTEDENRAALSTLHSRAWLALRKKLEEQTADTVVLSTLRGSFEDRFRYDDAGVPRVWKPEDDLDGAFKKAREETLALLPLYATVSPVEEKLPELPEPDALDVDMDPEAFDPATAWTLVSPTRLRGLEARFKRDADAAYVEAKRSMVSSISQVPLWMYGALVVLGWNEAMAVLFNPLYFAMLLVAAASAYIVLQLGLAGPLFQIARTVTGEVKRIATDKMREAFAEPQQQRVAVPVAVNATEKRREVRRGPSVHELDETRLDTKFMEK
;
A
#
# COMPACT_ATOMS: atom_id res chain seq x y z
N MET A 1 -35.06 -71.18 -0.07
CA MET A 1 -34.84 -70.91 1.36
C MET A 1 -34.60 -69.44 1.68
N GLY A 2 -33.91 -68.64 0.84
CA GLY A 2 -33.65 -67.22 1.12
C GLY A 2 -34.90 -66.36 1.34
N LEU A 3 -35.98 -66.60 0.58
CA LEU A 3 -37.25 -65.88 0.76
C LEU A 3 -37.88 -66.12 2.14
N LEU A 4 -37.92 -67.37 2.62
CA LEU A 4 -38.44 -67.69 3.96
C LEU A 4 -37.60 -67.04 5.07
N LYS A 5 -36.29 -66.93 4.87
CA LYS A 5 -35.41 -66.21 5.79
C LYS A 5 -35.84 -64.74 5.90
N THR A 6 -35.96 -64.03 4.78
CA THR A 6 -36.40 -62.62 4.76
C THR A 6 -37.80 -62.46 5.36
N VAL A 7 -38.75 -63.34 5.02
CA VAL A 7 -40.11 -63.28 5.56
C VAL A 7 -40.13 -63.46 7.08
N PHE A 8 -39.36 -64.41 7.63
CA PHE A 8 -39.28 -64.59 9.08
C PHE A 8 -38.55 -63.45 9.79
N GLU A 9 -37.49 -62.91 9.19
CA GLU A 9 -36.74 -61.78 9.72
C GLU A 9 -37.62 -60.53 9.84
N VAL A 10 -38.37 -60.22 8.77
CA VAL A 10 -39.31 -59.09 8.74
C VAL A 10 -40.53 -59.35 9.63
N ASN A 11 -41.08 -60.57 9.64
CA ASN A 11 -42.20 -60.91 10.53
C ASN A 11 -41.80 -60.77 12.01
N LEU A 12 -40.58 -61.17 12.38
CA LEU A 12 -40.06 -61.00 13.74
C LEU A 12 -39.80 -59.53 14.06
N GLY A 13 -39.28 -58.75 13.10
CA GLY A 13 -39.04 -57.32 13.27
C GLY A 13 -40.31 -56.48 13.41
N LEU A 14 -41.33 -56.76 12.59
CA LEU A 14 -42.60 -56.02 12.60
C LEU A 14 -43.54 -56.46 13.72
N PHE A 15 -43.60 -57.76 14.03
CA PHE A 15 -44.65 -58.34 14.87
C PHE A 15 -44.13 -59.12 16.10
N GLY A 16 -42.81 -59.29 16.26
CA GLY A 16 -42.21 -60.07 17.35
C GLY A 16 -42.09 -59.34 18.70
N GLY A 17 -42.26 -58.02 18.73
CA GLY A 17 -42.01 -57.18 19.92
C GLY A 17 -43.18 -57.01 20.91
N ASP A 18 -44.37 -57.54 20.61
CA ASP A 18 -45.59 -57.24 21.39
C ASP A 18 -45.75 -58.07 22.69
N ALA A 19 -44.73 -58.86 23.07
CA ALA A 19 -44.75 -59.70 24.26
C ALA A 19 -44.80 -58.90 25.58
N ASP A 20 -44.33 -57.65 25.59
CA ASP A 20 -44.33 -56.76 26.78
C ASP A 20 -45.71 -56.16 27.12
N LYS A 21 -46.74 -56.36 26.26
CA LYS A 21 -48.10 -55.83 26.47
C LYS A 21 -49.08 -56.83 27.08
N GLY A 22 -48.60 -57.91 27.68
CA GLY A 22 -49.45 -58.89 28.39
C GLY A 22 -50.39 -59.72 27.50
N ARG A 23 -50.17 -59.73 26.17
CA ARG A 23 -50.85 -60.65 25.25
C ARG A 23 -50.16 -62.01 25.27
N SER A 24 -50.94 -63.09 25.28
CA SER A 24 -50.42 -64.44 25.02
C SER A 24 -49.66 -64.44 23.69
N LYS A 25 -48.51 -65.12 23.60
CA LYS A 25 -47.78 -65.31 22.34
C LYS A 25 -48.69 -66.05 21.35
N ASP A 26 -49.35 -65.31 20.47
CA ASP A 26 -50.22 -65.89 19.46
C ASP A 26 -49.38 -66.65 18.44
N LYS A 27 -49.54 -67.97 18.41
CA LYS A 27 -48.80 -68.83 17.49
C LYS A 27 -49.44 -68.85 16.11
N THR A 28 -48.69 -69.29 15.11
CA THR A 28 -49.22 -69.56 13.77
C THR A 28 -48.83 -70.97 13.35
N LEU A 29 -49.79 -71.75 12.87
CA LEU A 29 -49.50 -73.07 12.31
C LEU A 29 -48.93 -72.94 10.90
N ILE A 30 -47.76 -73.52 10.67
CA ILE A 30 -47.22 -73.75 9.33
C ILE A 30 -47.49 -75.21 8.96
N LEU A 31 -48.54 -75.42 8.19
CA LEU A 31 -48.92 -76.75 7.69
C LEU A 31 -48.23 -77.02 6.35
N PHE A 32 -47.24 -77.90 6.37
CA PHE A 32 -46.55 -78.36 5.16
C PHE A 32 -47.32 -79.49 4.49
N VAL A 33 -47.92 -79.21 3.34
CA VAL A 33 -48.56 -80.22 2.49
C VAL A 33 -47.57 -80.66 1.41
N ILE A 34 -46.93 -81.81 1.61
CA ILE A 34 -45.97 -82.41 0.69
C ILE A 34 -46.74 -83.05 -0.46
N ARG A 35 -46.51 -82.57 -1.68
CA ARG A 35 -47.17 -83.03 -2.90
C ARG A 35 -46.39 -84.16 -3.56
N ASP A 36 -47.10 -84.96 -4.34
CA ASP A 36 -46.57 -86.06 -5.15
C ASP A 36 -45.74 -87.07 -4.35
N HIS A 37 -46.22 -87.37 -3.14
CA HIS A 37 -45.57 -88.31 -2.24
C HIS A 37 -45.74 -89.76 -2.73
N VAL A 38 -44.65 -90.38 -3.16
CA VAL A 38 -44.64 -91.75 -3.70
C VAL A 38 -44.51 -92.84 -2.63
N GLY A 39 -44.29 -92.48 -1.36
CA GLY A 39 -44.19 -93.43 -0.24
C GLY A 39 -42.84 -94.13 -0.07
N ALA A 40 -41.88 -93.94 -0.98
CA ALA A 40 -40.53 -94.51 -0.89
C ALA A 40 -39.71 -93.98 0.29
N THR A 41 -39.95 -92.72 0.68
CA THR A 41 -39.37 -92.10 1.89
C THR A 41 -40.48 -91.93 2.91
N PRO A 42 -40.35 -92.46 4.15
CA PRO A 42 -41.36 -92.24 5.19
C PRO A 42 -41.59 -90.76 5.48
N LEU A 43 -42.85 -90.38 5.73
CA LEU A 43 -43.21 -89.00 6.07
C LEU A 43 -42.44 -88.47 7.29
N SER A 44 -42.15 -89.33 8.28
CA SER A 44 -41.35 -88.98 9.46
C SER A 44 -39.97 -88.43 9.12
N ASN A 45 -39.33 -88.95 8.08
CA ASN A 45 -38.01 -88.51 7.67
C ASN A 45 -38.10 -87.14 6.98
N LEU A 46 -39.10 -86.94 6.10
CA LEU A 46 -39.33 -85.66 5.44
C LEU A 46 -39.70 -84.57 6.45
N THR A 47 -40.53 -84.90 7.44
CA THR A 47 -40.87 -84.03 8.57
C THR A 47 -39.63 -83.64 9.37
N ALA A 48 -38.76 -84.59 9.71
CA ALA A 48 -37.53 -84.30 10.44
C ALA A 48 -36.59 -83.38 9.65
N THR A 49 -36.42 -83.63 8.35
CA THR A 49 -35.58 -82.78 7.48
C THR A 49 -36.14 -81.35 7.37
N LEU A 50 -37.43 -81.19 7.08
CA LEU A 50 -38.05 -79.87 6.97
C LEU A 50 -38.03 -79.11 8.30
N THR A 51 -38.22 -79.81 9.42
CA THR A 51 -38.14 -79.20 10.75
C THR A 51 -36.73 -78.68 11.02
N ALA A 52 -35.70 -79.51 10.79
CA ALA A 52 -34.31 -79.11 10.97
C ALA A 52 -33.92 -77.94 10.06
N ASP A 53 -34.42 -77.92 8.81
CA ASP A 53 -34.21 -76.82 7.88
C ASP A 53 -34.88 -75.52 8.37
N MET A 54 -36.10 -75.58 8.90
CA MET A 54 -36.78 -74.40 9.47
C MET A 54 -36.05 -73.87 10.71
N GLU A 55 -35.57 -74.76 11.59
CA GLU A 55 -34.77 -74.37 12.75
C GLU A 55 -33.44 -73.72 12.33
N LYS A 56 -32.79 -74.25 11.29
CA LYS A 56 -31.56 -73.67 10.74
C LYS A 56 -31.79 -72.29 10.15
N ILE A 57 -32.89 -72.08 9.43
CA ILE A 57 -33.27 -70.75 8.92
C ILE A 57 -33.49 -69.80 10.08
N TRP A 58 -34.25 -70.22 11.10
CA TRP A 58 -34.55 -69.43 12.30
C TRP A 58 -33.29 -69.02 13.07
N ALA A 59 -32.31 -69.92 13.19
CA ALA A 59 -31.03 -69.63 13.82
C ALA A 59 -30.16 -68.65 13.02
N GLY A 60 -30.34 -68.59 11.70
CA GLY A 60 -29.57 -67.70 10.81
C GLY A 60 -30.18 -66.30 10.60
N LEU A 61 -31.29 -65.96 11.26
CA LEU A 61 -31.95 -64.64 11.17
C LEU A 61 -31.19 -63.57 11.97
N SER A 62 -31.17 -62.32 11.51
CA SER A 62 -30.66 -61.19 12.29
C SER A 62 -31.75 -60.72 13.26
N LYS A 63 -31.76 -61.29 14.47
CA LYS A 63 -32.79 -60.99 15.48
C LYS A 63 -32.46 -59.70 16.25
N PRO A 64 -33.44 -58.84 16.56
CA PRO A 64 -33.26 -57.73 17.48
C PRO A 64 -32.75 -58.20 18.86
N PRO A 65 -31.97 -57.37 19.60
CA PRO A 65 -31.36 -57.79 20.86
C PRO A 65 -32.34 -58.33 21.90
N HIS A 66 -33.56 -57.79 21.95
CA HIS A 66 -34.62 -58.22 22.88
C HIS A 66 -35.30 -59.55 22.48
N LEU A 67 -35.01 -60.10 21.30
CA LEU A 67 -35.59 -61.36 20.78
C LEU A 67 -34.52 -62.41 20.45
N ALA A 68 -33.26 -62.21 20.86
CA ALA A 68 -32.13 -63.06 20.50
C ALA A 68 -32.35 -64.54 20.87
N ASP A 69 -32.88 -64.80 22.07
CA ASP A 69 -33.07 -66.16 22.63
C ASP A 69 -34.37 -66.84 22.19
N THR A 70 -35.18 -66.21 21.33
CA THR A 70 -36.46 -66.77 20.90
C THR A 70 -36.27 -67.98 19.99
N LYS A 71 -37.09 -69.02 20.21
CA LYS A 71 -37.12 -70.25 19.43
C LYS A 71 -38.22 -70.20 18.37
N LEU A 72 -38.07 -70.97 17.30
CA LEU A 72 -39.07 -71.09 16.25
C LEU A 72 -40.43 -71.52 16.84
N THR A 73 -40.38 -72.49 17.76
CA THR A 73 -41.54 -73.06 18.45
C THR A 73 -42.25 -72.08 19.41
N ASP A 74 -41.67 -70.91 19.69
CA ASP A 74 -42.34 -69.86 20.47
C ASP A 74 -43.41 -69.14 19.64
N TYR A 75 -43.24 -69.08 18.31
CA TYR A 75 -44.09 -68.33 17.38
C TYR A 75 -44.83 -69.23 16.39
N PHE A 76 -44.27 -70.38 16.04
CA PHE A 76 -44.80 -71.25 15.01
C PHE A 76 -44.91 -72.69 15.51
N ASP A 77 -46.04 -73.32 15.20
CA ASP A 77 -46.16 -74.77 15.28
C ASP A 77 -46.02 -75.34 13.86
N LEU A 78 -45.34 -76.47 13.72
CA LEU A 78 -45.13 -77.13 12.43
C LEU A 78 -45.93 -78.42 12.39
N ASP A 79 -46.68 -78.61 11.31
CA ASP A 79 -47.45 -79.83 11.07
C ASP A 79 -47.36 -80.22 9.59
N PHE A 80 -47.58 -81.49 9.30
CA PHE A 80 -47.25 -82.08 8.00
C PHE A 80 -48.41 -82.93 7.48
N ALA A 81 -48.61 -82.89 6.16
CA ALA A 81 -49.51 -83.76 5.44
C ALA A 81 -48.82 -84.21 4.15
N ALA A 82 -49.07 -85.43 3.72
CA ALA A 82 -48.57 -85.94 2.44
C ALA A 82 -49.75 -86.23 1.52
N LEU A 83 -49.66 -85.74 0.29
CA LEU A 83 -50.61 -86.03 -0.78
C LEU A 83 -49.89 -86.85 -1.86
N PRO A 84 -50.43 -88.01 -2.26
CA PRO A 84 -49.92 -88.80 -3.38
C PRO A 84 -49.87 -88.04 -4.71
N HIS A 85 -49.27 -88.64 -5.73
CA HIS A 85 -49.18 -88.01 -7.04
C HIS A 85 -50.58 -87.86 -7.69
N LYS A 86 -51.03 -86.63 -7.90
CA LYS A 86 -52.41 -86.33 -8.35
C LYS A 86 -52.80 -87.04 -9.65
N ILE A 87 -51.91 -87.04 -10.65
CA ILE A 87 -52.19 -87.62 -11.98
C ILE A 87 -52.00 -89.15 -11.99
N LEU A 88 -50.92 -89.65 -11.38
CA LEU A 88 -50.57 -91.07 -11.43
C LEU A 88 -51.35 -91.95 -10.44
N LEU A 89 -51.82 -91.37 -9.33
CA LEU A 89 -52.57 -92.05 -8.26
C LEU A 89 -53.79 -91.20 -7.84
N PRO A 90 -54.75 -90.95 -8.75
CA PRO A 90 -55.85 -90.01 -8.51
C PRO A 90 -56.76 -90.43 -7.36
N GLU A 91 -57.08 -91.72 -7.24
CA GLU A 91 -57.95 -92.24 -6.17
C GLU A 91 -57.30 -92.05 -4.79
N LYS A 92 -56.03 -92.46 -4.63
CA LYS A 92 -55.29 -92.27 -3.37
C LYS A 92 -55.06 -90.80 -3.03
N PHE A 93 -54.90 -89.95 -4.04
CA PHE A 93 -54.83 -88.51 -3.84
C PHE A 93 -56.15 -87.98 -3.25
N GLU A 94 -57.28 -88.33 -3.84
CA GLU A 94 -58.60 -87.90 -3.36
C GLU A 94 -58.87 -88.41 -1.94
N GLU A 95 -58.56 -89.67 -1.65
CA GLU A 95 -58.64 -90.23 -0.30
C GLU A 95 -57.79 -89.42 0.71
N SER A 96 -56.55 -89.09 0.35
CA SER A 96 -55.66 -88.31 1.21
C SER A 96 -56.12 -86.85 1.36
N VAL A 97 -56.77 -86.28 0.35
CA VAL A 97 -57.40 -84.95 0.42
C VAL A 97 -58.61 -84.97 1.35
N ILE A 98 -59.45 -86.00 1.28
CA ILE A 98 -60.57 -86.18 2.22
C ILE A 98 -60.03 -86.31 3.63
N GLU A 99 -58.96 -87.08 3.83
CA GLU A 99 -58.33 -87.24 5.14
C GLU A 99 -57.73 -85.93 5.66
N LEU A 100 -57.11 -85.13 4.78
CA LEU A 100 -56.67 -83.79 5.13
C LEU A 100 -57.84 -82.87 5.47
N ARG A 101 -58.94 -82.90 4.69
CA ARG A 101 -60.17 -82.13 4.96
C ARG A 101 -60.73 -82.46 6.33
N ASN A 102 -60.73 -83.74 6.72
CA ASN A 102 -61.21 -84.17 8.03
C ASN A 102 -60.46 -83.47 9.17
N ARG A 103 -59.16 -83.15 9.00
CA ARG A 103 -58.38 -82.37 9.98
C ARG A 103 -58.85 -80.91 10.15
N PHE A 104 -59.56 -80.36 9.17
CA PHE A 104 -60.14 -79.01 9.24
C PHE A 104 -61.60 -79.02 9.72
N THR A 105 -62.34 -80.12 9.56
CA THR A 105 -63.77 -80.19 9.84
C THR A 105 -64.14 -80.96 11.11
N ASP A 106 -63.38 -82.00 11.45
CA ASP A 106 -63.66 -82.85 12.62
C ASP A 106 -62.88 -82.38 13.85
N ARG A 107 -63.59 -81.72 14.76
CA ARG A 107 -63.06 -81.16 16.01
C ARG A 107 -62.63 -82.21 17.03
N THR A 108 -63.02 -83.48 16.86
CA THR A 108 -62.70 -84.56 17.79
C THR A 108 -61.32 -85.18 17.54
N ARG A 109 -60.71 -84.85 16.39
CA ARG A 109 -59.38 -85.34 16.00
C ARG A 109 -58.27 -84.73 16.85
N LYS A 110 -57.24 -85.53 17.12
CA LYS A 110 -56.02 -85.09 17.82
C LYS A 110 -55.18 -84.12 16.98
N ASP A 111 -55.23 -84.26 15.66
CA ASP A 111 -54.53 -83.45 14.66
C ASP A 111 -55.43 -82.38 14.02
N TYR A 112 -56.45 -81.91 14.76
CA TYR A 112 -57.33 -80.84 14.31
C TYR A 112 -56.56 -79.52 14.15
N VAL A 113 -56.71 -78.89 12.99
CA VAL A 113 -55.86 -77.77 12.54
C VAL A 113 -56.15 -76.46 13.28
N PHE A 114 -57.42 -76.14 13.55
CA PHE A 114 -57.78 -74.85 14.14
C PHE A 114 -57.66 -74.89 15.67
N GLN A 115 -56.51 -74.50 16.19
CA GLN A 115 -56.28 -74.37 17.63
C GLN A 115 -56.62 -72.96 18.12
N PRO A 116 -57.14 -72.79 19.36
CA PRO A 116 -57.38 -71.46 19.94
C PRO A 116 -56.13 -70.58 19.99
N ALA A 117 -54.94 -71.18 20.07
CA ALA A 117 -53.66 -70.49 20.06
C ALA A 117 -53.33 -69.76 18.74
N TYR A 118 -54.00 -70.13 17.64
CA TYR A 118 -53.80 -69.53 16.31
C TYR A 118 -54.76 -68.36 16.04
N HIS A 119 -55.78 -68.21 16.87
CA HIS A 119 -56.83 -67.21 16.66
C HIS A 119 -56.42 -65.85 17.24
N LYS A 120 -56.20 -64.85 16.38
CA LYS A 120 -55.77 -63.47 16.74
C LYS A 120 -56.82 -62.64 17.50
N ARG A 121 -57.98 -63.22 17.82
CA ARG A 121 -59.09 -62.63 18.61
C ARG A 121 -59.65 -61.33 18.04
N ILE A 122 -59.69 -61.23 16.71
CA ILE A 122 -60.24 -60.08 15.99
C ILE A 122 -61.67 -60.45 15.56
N PRO A 123 -62.68 -59.62 15.86
CA PRO A 123 -64.04 -59.87 15.38
C PRO A 123 -64.10 -59.70 13.85
N ALA A 124 -65.08 -60.34 13.21
CA ALA A 124 -65.13 -60.45 11.74
C ALA A 124 -65.17 -59.09 11.02
N ASP A 125 -65.82 -58.09 11.61
CA ASP A 125 -65.89 -56.70 11.15
C ASP A 125 -64.56 -55.94 11.26
N GLY A 126 -63.68 -56.34 12.18
CA GLY A 126 -62.35 -55.76 12.38
C GLY A 126 -61.25 -56.34 11.49
N VAL A 127 -61.49 -57.48 10.83
CA VAL A 127 -60.49 -58.17 10.00
C VAL A 127 -59.96 -57.30 8.84
N PRO A 128 -60.81 -56.59 8.06
CA PRO A 128 -60.32 -55.77 6.95
C PRO A 128 -59.34 -54.68 7.41
N PHE A 129 -59.65 -53.98 8.50
CA PHE A 129 -58.79 -52.94 9.06
C PHE A 129 -57.47 -53.49 9.60
N TYR A 130 -57.50 -54.66 10.23
CA TYR A 130 -56.28 -55.31 10.70
C TYR A 130 -55.37 -55.74 9.54
N MET A 131 -55.94 -56.32 8.49
CA MET A 131 -55.19 -56.71 7.29
C MET A 131 -54.61 -55.50 6.56
N ASP A 132 -55.36 -54.41 6.45
CA ASP A 132 -54.89 -53.16 5.86
C ASP A 132 -53.72 -52.56 6.66
N GLY A 133 -53.82 -52.56 7.99
CA GLY A 133 -52.71 -52.11 8.86
C GLY A 133 -51.43 -52.92 8.68
N ILE A 134 -51.54 -54.25 8.57
CA ILE A 134 -50.40 -55.12 8.25
C ILE A 134 -49.84 -54.79 6.86
N TRP A 135 -50.72 -54.61 5.87
CA TRP A 135 -50.33 -54.36 4.50
C TRP A 135 -49.55 -53.03 4.35
N GLN A 136 -50.02 -51.96 5.00
CA GLN A 136 -49.30 -50.68 5.01
C GLN A 136 -47.91 -50.81 5.64
N GLN A 137 -47.79 -51.51 6.77
CA GLN A 137 -46.49 -51.74 7.42
C GLN A 137 -45.54 -52.55 6.54
N VAL A 138 -46.05 -53.50 5.76
CA VAL A 138 -45.24 -54.29 4.80
C VAL A 138 -44.81 -53.43 3.62
N LEU A 139 -45.70 -52.57 3.10
CA LEU A 139 -45.45 -51.73 1.93
C LEU A 139 -44.47 -50.58 2.19
N GLU A 140 -44.51 -49.99 3.39
CA GLU A 140 -43.63 -48.88 3.78
C GLU A 140 -42.25 -49.33 4.27
N ASN A 141 -42.08 -50.62 4.56
CA ASN A 141 -40.84 -51.12 5.13
C ASN A 141 -39.72 -51.19 4.08
N LYS A 142 -38.72 -50.32 4.26
CA LYS A 142 -37.54 -50.22 3.39
C LYS A 142 -36.65 -51.46 3.39
N ASP A 143 -36.70 -52.30 4.43
CA ASP A 143 -35.91 -53.53 4.52
C ASP A 143 -36.46 -54.64 3.60
N LEU A 144 -37.71 -54.53 3.15
CA LEU A 144 -38.31 -55.38 2.12
C LEU A 144 -38.00 -54.90 0.70
N ASP A 145 -37.56 -53.65 0.53
CA ASP A 145 -37.09 -53.09 -0.73
C ASP A 145 -35.66 -53.56 -1.01
N LEU A 146 -35.51 -54.88 -1.17
CA LEU A 146 -34.23 -55.50 -1.50
C LEU A 146 -33.90 -55.18 -2.96
N PRO A 147 -32.84 -54.38 -3.22
CA PRO A 147 -32.43 -54.13 -4.59
C PRO A 147 -32.10 -55.47 -5.25
N THR A 148 -32.41 -55.58 -6.53
CA THR A 148 -32.13 -56.83 -7.23
C THR A 148 -30.63 -57.13 -7.19
N GLN A 149 -30.24 -58.40 -7.23
CA GLN A 149 -28.81 -58.77 -7.27
C GLN A 149 -28.07 -58.08 -8.43
N GLN A 150 -28.78 -57.80 -9.53
CA GLN A 150 -28.29 -57.04 -10.67
C GLN A 150 -27.99 -55.57 -10.33
N GLU A 151 -28.85 -54.90 -9.56
CA GLU A 151 -28.65 -53.52 -9.12
C GLU A 151 -27.52 -53.40 -8.09
N LEU A 152 -27.44 -54.31 -7.12
CA LEU A 152 -26.33 -54.35 -6.15
C LEU A 152 -24.99 -54.54 -6.85
N LEU A 153 -24.91 -55.48 -7.80
CA LEU A 153 -23.71 -55.70 -8.60
C LEU A 153 -23.37 -54.46 -9.45
N ALA A 154 -24.38 -53.84 -10.06
CA ALA A 154 -24.20 -52.61 -10.82
C ALA A 154 -23.65 -51.47 -9.96
N GLN A 155 -24.13 -51.31 -8.72
CA GLN A 155 -23.63 -50.29 -7.80
C GLN A 155 -22.16 -50.50 -7.49
N PHE A 156 -21.79 -51.71 -7.05
CA PHE A 156 -20.41 -52.05 -6.72
C PHE A 156 -19.46 -51.82 -7.91
N ARG A 157 -19.85 -52.27 -9.11
CA ARG A 157 -19.02 -52.10 -10.33
C ARG A 157 -18.92 -50.66 -10.78
N CYS A 158 -20.00 -49.89 -10.74
CA CYS A 158 -19.96 -48.47 -11.08
C CYS A 158 -19.07 -47.69 -10.09
N ASP A 159 -19.07 -48.06 -8.81
CA ASP A 159 -18.21 -47.44 -7.79
C ASP A 159 -16.71 -47.73 -7.99
N GLU A 160 -16.35 -48.98 -8.33
CA GLU A 160 -14.97 -49.33 -8.69
C GLU A 160 -14.50 -48.51 -9.91
N ILE A 161 -15.34 -48.42 -10.95
CA ILE A 161 -15.01 -47.66 -12.17
C ILE A 161 -14.87 -46.17 -11.85
N ALA A 162 -15.81 -45.59 -11.10
CA ALA A 162 -15.76 -44.19 -10.70
C ALA A 162 -14.47 -43.88 -9.94
N THR A 163 -14.08 -44.75 -8.99
CA THR A 163 -12.84 -44.58 -8.22
C THR A 163 -11.61 -44.56 -9.12
N GLY A 164 -11.49 -45.50 -10.06
CA GLY A 164 -10.36 -45.53 -11.01
C GLY A 164 -10.31 -44.30 -11.93
N VAL A 165 -11.47 -43.80 -12.36
CA VAL A 165 -11.55 -42.56 -13.16
C VAL A 165 -11.12 -41.35 -12.34
N ILE A 166 -11.54 -41.25 -11.07
CA ILE A 166 -11.16 -40.16 -10.16
C ILE A 166 -9.65 -40.15 -9.90
N GLU A 167 -9.02 -41.32 -9.73
CA GLU A 167 -7.57 -41.42 -9.56
C GLU A 167 -6.80 -40.90 -10.77
N LEU A 168 -7.20 -41.31 -11.98
CA LEU A 168 -6.60 -40.84 -13.22
C LEU A 168 -6.78 -39.32 -13.39
N PHE A 169 -7.98 -38.82 -13.09
CA PHE A 169 -8.28 -37.39 -13.11
C PHE A 169 -7.39 -36.59 -12.13
N ASN A 170 -7.28 -37.03 -10.88
CA ASN A 170 -6.47 -36.37 -9.86
C ASN A 170 -4.98 -36.36 -10.23
N SER A 171 -4.48 -37.43 -10.87
CA SER A 171 -3.10 -37.49 -11.35
C SER A 171 -2.82 -36.43 -12.43
N SER A 172 -3.78 -36.20 -13.33
CA SER A 172 -3.69 -35.19 -14.40
C SER A 172 -3.77 -33.77 -13.84
N ALA A 173 -4.69 -33.53 -12.90
CA ALA A 173 -4.88 -32.22 -12.26
C ALA A 173 -3.67 -31.76 -11.40
N LYS A 174 -2.89 -32.72 -10.87
CA LYS A 174 -1.76 -32.44 -9.97
C LYS A 174 -0.69 -31.53 -10.59
N ALA A 175 -0.48 -31.61 -11.91
CA ALA A 175 0.52 -30.80 -12.61
C ALA A 175 0.20 -29.30 -12.56
N LEU A 176 -1.07 -28.92 -12.74
CA LEU A 176 -1.50 -27.52 -12.74
C LEU A 176 -1.80 -26.98 -11.33
N ARG A 177 -2.00 -27.86 -10.34
CA ARG A 177 -2.28 -27.47 -8.96
C ARG A 177 -1.12 -26.73 -8.29
N LYS A 178 0.13 -27.18 -8.50
CA LYS A 178 1.32 -26.57 -7.88
C LYS A 178 1.55 -25.10 -8.30
N PRO A 179 1.51 -24.75 -9.60
CA PRO A 179 1.61 -23.35 -10.03
C PRO A 179 0.53 -22.44 -9.45
N LEU A 180 -0.71 -22.94 -9.35
CA LEU A 180 -1.84 -22.19 -8.77
C LEU A 180 -1.61 -21.91 -7.28
N GLU A 181 -1.18 -22.91 -6.51
CA GLU A 181 -0.87 -22.77 -5.09
C GLU A 181 0.35 -21.86 -4.86
N ALA A 182 1.29 -21.80 -5.81
CA ALA A 182 2.44 -20.89 -5.78
C ALA A 182 2.09 -19.43 -6.13
N GLY A 183 0.84 -19.14 -6.49
CA GLY A 183 0.37 -17.79 -6.78
C GLY A 183 0.46 -17.36 -8.25
N SER A 184 0.67 -18.30 -9.17
CA SER A 184 0.73 -18.00 -10.62
C SER A 184 -0.64 -18.18 -11.28
N VAL A 185 -0.92 -17.35 -12.28
CA VAL A 185 -2.06 -17.53 -13.18
C VAL A 185 -1.67 -18.53 -14.26
N VAL A 186 -2.47 -19.58 -14.42
CA VAL A 186 -2.24 -20.64 -15.42
C VAL A 186 -3.10 -20.35 -16.64
N LEU A 187 -2.47 -20.12 -17.80
CA LEU A 187 -3.19 -19.91 -19.06
C LEU A 187 -3.78 -21.23 -19.56
N GLY A 188 -5.04 -21.23 -20.02
CA GLY A 188 -5.69 -22.42 -20.56
C GLY A 188 -6.19 -23.37 -19.46
N LEU A 189 -6.41 -22.87 -18.24
CA LEU A 189 -6.86 -23.69 -17.12
C LEU A 189 -8.27 -24.22 -17.38
N GLY A 190 -9.19 -23.38 -17.86
CA GLY A 190 -10.57 -23.78 -18.12
C GLY A 190 -10.66 -24.83 -19.22
N ALA A 191 -9.90 -24.64 -20.31
CA ALA A 191 -9.80 -25.64 -21.37
C ALA A 191 -9.28 -26.99 -20.84
N SER A 192 -8.22 -26.97 -20.02
CA SER A 192 -7.66 -28.18 -19.42
C SER A 192 -8.66 -28.88 -18.49
N MET A 193 -9.36 -28.13 -17.65
CA MET A 193 -10.39 -28.65 -16.75
C MET A 193 -11.56 -29.28 -17.52
N GLY A 194 -12.02 -28.63 -18.59
CA GLY A 194 -13.07 -29.14 -19.47
C GLY A 194 -12.67 -30.43 -20.18
N ASP A 195 -11.43 -30.51 -20.68
CA ASP A 195 -10.89 -31.71 -21.29
C ASP A 195 -10.80 -32.87 -20.29
N TRP A 196 -10.35 -32.62 -19.06
CA TRP A 196 -10.29 -33.65 -18.02
C TRP A 196 -11.68 -34.18 -17.64
N LEU A 197 -12.67 -33.29 -17.50
CA LEU A 197 -14.06 -33.70 -17.25
C LEU A 197 -14.60 -34.55 -18.41
N LYS A 198 -14.33 -34.15 -19.65
CA LYS A 198 -14.76 -34.89 -20.85
C LYS A 198 -14.11 -36.27 -20.93
N VAL A 199 -12.81 -36.37 -20.68
CA VAL A 199 -12.08 -37.65 -20.65
C VAL A 199 -12.61 -38.55 -19.53
N ALA A 200 -12.82 -38.00 -18.34
CA ALA A 200 -13.36 -38.74 -17.20
C ALA A 200 -14.77 -39.27 -17.48
N ALA A 201 -15.67 -38.43 -18.00
CA ALA A 201 -17.02 -38.81 -18.38
C ALA A 201 -17.01 -39.90 -19.47
N THR A 202 -16.18 -39.74 -20.51
CA THR A 202 -16.09 -40.72 -21.60
C THR A 202 -15.58 -42.07 -21.12
N ASN A 203 -14.57 -42.09 -20.25
CA ASN A 203 -14.03 -43.32 -19.68
C ASN A 203 -15.05 -44.02 -18.77
N PHE A 204 -15.77 -43.26 -17.96
CA PHE A 204 -16.85 -43.79 -17.12
C PHE A 204 -17.99 -44.35 -17.97
N ASP A 205 -18.48 -43.58 -18.94
CA ASP A 205 -19.59 -43.97 -19.83
C ASP A 205 -19.26 -45.23 -20.64
N ALA A 206 -18.03 -45.35 -21.15
CA ALA A 206 -17.58 -46.53 -21.88
C ALA A 206 -17.57 -47.81 -21.01
N ALA A 207 -17.22 -47.71 -19.73
CA ALA A 207 -17.11 -48.87 -18.84
C ALA A 207 -18.41 -49.19 -18.08
N ALA A 208 -19.23 -48.18 -17.77
CA ALA A 208 -20.38 -48.28 -16.87
C ALA A 208 -21.75 -48.36 -17.57
N SER A 209 -21.89 -47.90 -18.83
CA SER A 209 -23.17 -47.86 -19.56
C SER A 209 -23.86 -49.21 -19.78
N ARG A 210 -23.10 -50.32 -19.67
CA ARG A 210 -23.60 -51.70 -19.76
C ARG A 210 -24.36 -52.19 -18.53
N TYR A 211 -24.28 -51.49 -17.39
CA TYR A 211 -24.94 -51.87 -16.15
C TYR A 211 -26.36 -51.28 -16.07
N HIS A 212 -27.05 -51.52 -14.95
CA HIS A 212 -28.41 -51.04 -14.74
C HIS A 212 -28.52 -49.52 -14.95
N SER A 213 -29.42 -49.09 -15.85
CA SER A 213 -29.51 -47.69 -16.32
C SER A 213 -29.70 -46.69 -15.17
N GLY A 214 -30.60 -46.99 -14.22
CA GLY A 214 -30.85 -46.10 -13.08
C GLY A 214 -29.66 -45.97 -12.12
N VAL A 215 -28.87 -47.03 -11.96
CA VAL A 215 -27.66 -47.00 -11.14
C VAL A 215 -26.55 -46.24 -11.85
N TYR A 216 -26.34 -46.54 -13.14
CA TYR A 216 -25.36 -45.86 -13.99
C TYR A 216 -25.59 -44.34 -14.00
N GLN A 217 -26.81 -43.87 -14.26
CA GLN A 217 -27.11 -42.44 -14.33
C GLN A 217 -26.85 -41.73 -13.01
N ARG A 218 -27.24 -42.35 -11.88
CA ARG A 218 -27.00 -41.82 -10.54
C ARG A 218 -25.50 -41.72 -10.24
N LYS A 219 -24.77 -42.80 -10.47
CA LYS A 219 -23.31 -42.85 -10.24
C LYS A 219 -22.52 -41.92 -11.17
N ARG A 220 -22.99 -41.72 -12.40
CA ARG A 220 -22.43 -40.74 -13.33
C ARG A 220 -22.56 -39.31 -12.78
N LEU A 221 -23.73 -38.97 -12.21
CA LEU A 221 -23.96 -37.67 -11.61
C LEU A 221 -23.12 -37.47 -10.35
N ASP A 222 -23.04 -38.49 -9.48
CA ASP A 222 -22.17 -38.48 -8.30
C ASP A 222 -20.68 -38.29 -8.67
N LEU A 223 -20.22 -38.97 -9.72
CA LEU A 223 -18.87 -38.81 -10.26
C LEU A 223 -18.63 -37.37 -10.71
N LEU A 224 -19.50 -36.81 -11.56
CA LEU A 224 -19.34 -35.44 -12.04
C LEU A 224 -19.32 -34.43 -10.88
N ASN A 225 -20.23 -34.55 -9.91
CA ASN A 225 -20.24 -33.69 -8.73
C ASN A 225 -18.92 -33.78 -7.95
N THR A 226 -18.36 -34.98 -7.81
CA THR A 226 -17.06 -35.19 -7.14
C THR A 226 -15.93 -34.52 -7.92
N LEU A 227 -15.90 -34.63 -9.25
CA LEU A 227 -14.88 -33.98 -10.08
C LEU A 227 -15.00 -32.45 -10.04
N HIS A 228 -16.21 -31.90 -10.10
CA HIS A 228 -16.45 -30.46 -9.93
C HIS A 228 -15.97 -29.96 -8.56
N ALA A 229 -16.19 -30.73 -7.49
CA ALA A 229 -15.71 -30.39 -6.15
C ALA A 229 -14.18 -30.33 -6.05
N VAL A 230 -13.46 -31.14 -6.84
CA VAL A 230 -11.99 -31.09 -6.93
C VAL A 230 -11.49 -29.87 -7.71
N LEU A 231 -12.23 -29.46 -8.75
CA LEU A 231 -11.84 -28.34 -9.62
C LEU A 231 -12.17 -26.97 -9.03
N LEU A 232 -13.25 -26.86 -8.23
CA LEU A 232 -13.68 -25.58 -7.66
C LEU A 232 -12.56 -24.85 -6.90
N PRO A 233 -11.76 -25.51 -6.02
CA PRO A 233 -10.60 -24.85 -5.39
C PRO A 233 -9.53 -24.36 -6.39
N MET A 234 -9.35 -25.04 -7.53
CA MET A 234 -8.40 -24.61 -8.56
C MET A 234 -8.89 -23.35 -9.26
N TYR A 235 -10.19 -23.29 -9.57
CA TYR A 235 -10.85 -22.10 -10.12
C TYR A 235 -10.76 -20.91 -9.16
N LEU A 236 -11.10 -21.08 -7.87
CA LEU A 236 -11.01 -20.00 -6.88
C LEU A 236 -9.57 -19.50 -6.70
N ASN A 237 -8.57 -20.39 -6.71
CA ASN A 237 -7.17 -19.98 -6.66
C ASN A 237 -6.73 -19.20 -7.91
N GLN A 238 -7.18 -19.61 -9.09
CA GLN A 238 -6.93 -18.88 -10.33
C GLN A 238 -7.49 -17.46 -10.26
N LEU A 239 -8.74 -17.29 -9.80
CA LEU A 239 -9.35 -15.96 -9.62
C LEU A 239 -8.55 -15.11 -8.62
N LYS A 240 -8.18 -15.68 -7.47
CA LYS A 240 -7.38 -14.98 -6.46
C LYS A 240 -6.03 -14.52 -7.01
N ASN A 241 -5.36 -15.38 -7.78
CA ASN A 241 -4.07 -15.05 -8.40
C ASN A 241 -4.25 -13.98 -9.49
N ALA A 242 -5.29 -14.07 -10.31
CA ALA A 242 -5.63 -13.09 -11.32
C ALA A 242 -5.94 -11.71 -10.70
N ARG A 243 -6.70 -11.69 -9.59
CA ARG A 243 -6.96 -10.46 -8.80
C ARG A 243 -5.65 -9.83 -8.37
N LYS A 244 -4.79 -10.60 -7.69
CA LYS A 244 -3.47 -10.10 -7.23
C LYS A 244 -2.60 -9.57 -8.37
N GLN A 245 -2.59 -10.26 -9.52
CA GLN A 245 -1.87 -9.82 -10.70
C GLN A 245 -2.43 -8.50 -11.24
N ALA A 246 -3.75 -8.39 -11.41
CA ALA A 246 -4.42 -7.19 -11.88
C ALA A 246 -4.17 -6.00 -10.94
N THR A 247 -4.25 -6.20 -9.62
CA THR A 247 -3.93 -5.19 -8.60
C THR A 247 -2.48 -4.71 -8.70
N THR A 248 -1.54 -5.63 -8.94
CA THR A 248 -0.11 -5.30 -9.08
C THR A 248 0.14 -4.49 -10.37
N GLN A 249 -0.44 -4.94 -11.49
CA GLN A 249 -0.35 -4.24 -12.77
C GLN A 249 -0.98 -2.84 -12.70
N PHE A 250 -2.10 -2.70 -12.00
CA PHE A 250 -2.73 -1.41 -11.75
C PHE A 250 -1.81 -0.45 -11.00
N ALA A 251 -1.22 -0.90 -9.88
CA ALA A 251 -0.31 -0.07 -9.08
C ALA A 251 0.94 0.35 -9.88
N GLU A 252 1.53 -0.57 -10.66
CA GLU A 252 2.67 -0.27 -11.54
C GLU A 252 2.28 0.67 -12.70
N GLY A 253 1.09 0.48 -13.27
CA GLY A 253 0.53 1.30 -14.34
C GLY A 253 0.29 2.75 -13.89
N ILE A 254 -0.26 2.95 -12.69
CA ILE A 254 -0.37 4.26 -12.06
C ILE A 254 1.03 4.84 -11.85
N ALA A 255 1.91 4.14 -11.14
CA ALA A 255 3.25 4.65 -10.81
C ALA A 255 4.08 5.04 -12.04
N THR A 256 3.90 4.35 -13.16
CA THR A 256 4.56 4.67 -14.43
C THR A 256 3.93 5.89 -15.10
N SER A 257 2.60 5.98 -15.11
CA SER A 257 1.88 7.10 -15.72
C SER A 257 2.12 8.42 -14.98
N LEU A 258 2.28 8.36 -13.66
CA LEU A 258 2.60 9.52 -12.81
C LEU A 258 4.00 10.14 -13.08
N LYS A 259 4.87 9.46 -13.83
CA LYS A 259 6.18 10.00 -14.24
C LYS A 259 6.10 10.88 -15.48
N ALA A 260 4.96 10.90 -16.18
CA ALA A 260 4.79 11.73 -17.36
C ALA A 260 4.78 13.23 -16.98
N PRO A 261 5.31 14.13 -17.83
CA PRO A 261 5.40 15.55 -17.53
C PRO A 261 4.04 16.27 -17.45
N SER A 262 3.01 15.72 -18.07
CA SER A 262 1.63 16.20 -18.01
C SER A 262 0.71 14.99 -18.06
N TYR A 263 -0.03 14.74 -16.98
CA TYR A 263 -1.03 13.68 -16.92
C TYR A 263 -2.27 14.20 -16.20
N ASP A 264 -3.42 13.65 -16.57
CA ASP A 264 -4.67 13.78 -15.83
C ASP A 264 -4.80 12.55 -14.93
N PHE A 265 -4.82 12.74 -13.61
CA PHE A 265 -4.86 11.63 -12.66
C PHE A 265 -6.15 10.81 -12.80
N ALA A 266 -7.28 11.47 -13.02
CA ALA A 266 -8.57 10.80 -13.15
C ALA A 266 -8.62 9.94 -14.43
N GLU A 267 -8.09 10.44 -15.55
CA GLU A 267 -7.98 9.67 -16.80
C GLU A 267 -7.04 8.46 -16.65
N VAL A 268 -5.89 8.65 -15.99
CA VAL A 268 -4.92 7.59 -15.72
C VAL A 268 -5.55 6.48 -14.88
N VAL A 269 -6.20 6.83 -13.78
CA VAL A 269 -6.88 5.86 -12.90
C VAL A 269 -7.97 5.14 -13.68
N SER A 270 -8.85 5.85 -14.37
CA SER A 270 -9.94 5.24 -15.14
C SER A 270 -9.43 4.26 -16.21
N ARG A 271 -8.37 4.63 -16.93
CA ARG A 271 -7.72 3.76 -17.92
C ARG A 271 -7.12 2.52 -17.26
N CYS A 272 -6.33 2.68 -16.20
CA CYS A 272 -5.70 1.56 -15.51
C CYS A 272 -6.74 0.63 -14.85
N THR A 273 -7.83 1.18 -14.29
CA THR A 273 -8.94 0.39 -13.73
C THR A 273 -9.58 -0.45 -14.82
N ARG A 274 -9.85 0.13 -16.00
CA ARG A 274 -10.41 -0.60 -17.14
C ARG A 274 -9.49 -1.72 -17.62
N GLU A 275 -8.20 -1.44 -17.79
CA GLU A 275 -7.20 -2.44 -18.22
C GLU A 275 -7.07 -3.60 -17.21
N ALA A 276 -7.03 -3.30 -15.91
CA ALA A 276 -6.99 -4.30 -14.85
C ALA A 276 -8.26 -5.17 -14.83
N ARG A 277 -9.43 -4.54 -14.99
CA ARG A 277 -10.73 -5.21 -15.04
C ARG A 277 -10.88 -6.10 -16.28
N GLU A 278 -10.48 -5.61 -17.45
CA GLU A 278 -10.49 -6.37 -18.70
C GLU A 278 -9.61 -7.63 -18.57
N THR A 279 -8.39 -7.48 -18.07
CA THR A 279 -7.44 -8.59 -17.87
C THR A 279 -7.97 -9.65 -16.90
N PHE A 280 -8.57 -9.21 -15.78
CA PHE A 280 -9.19 -10.12 -14.82
C PHE A 280 -10.40 -10.85 -15.43
N VAL A 281 -11.31 -10.12 -16.08
CA VAL A 281 -12.53 -10.70 -16.67
C VAL A 281 -12.20 -11.69 -17.79
N GLU A 282 -11.18 -11.41 -18.61
CA GLU A 282 -10.71 -12.35 -19.64
C GLU A 282 -10.21 -13.66 -19.01
N THR A 283 -9.38 -13.56 -17.97
CA THR A 283 -8.85 -14.73 -17.24
C THR A 283 -9.96 -15.50 -16.52
N ALA A 284 -10.91 -14.79 -15.89
CA ALA A 284 -12.02 -15.39 -15.17
C ALA A 284 -12.96 -16.14 -16.11
N LYS A 285 -13.34 -15.52 -17.24
CA LYS A 285 -14.19 -16.15 -18.27
C LYS A 285 -13.53 -17.37 -18.90
N GLU A 286 -12.22 -17.33 -19.13
CA GLU A 286 -11.48 -18.49 -19.63
C GLU A 286 -11.52 -19.66 -18.64
N ALA A 287 -11.41 -19.38 -17.33
CA ALA A 287 -11.40 -20.40 -16.30
C ALA A 287 -12.80 -20.96 -15.94
N THR A 288 -13.88 -20.22 -16.23
CA THR A 288 -15.26 -20.66 -15.97
C THR A 288 -15.67 -21.76 -16.94
N LEU A 289 -16.15 -22.90 -16.41
CA LEU A 289 -16.60 -24.03 -17.21
C LEU A 289 -18.06 -23.87 -17.66
N GLU A 290 -18.33 -24.20 -18.93
CA GLU A 290 -19.68 -24.22 -19.49
C GLU A 290 -20.58 -25.21 -18.73
N GLY A 291 -21.75 -24.74 -18.28
CA GLY A 291 -22.72 -25.55 -17.53
C GLY A 291 -22.40 -25.73 -16.03
N SER A 292 -21.40 -25.02 -15.51
CA SER A 292 -21.16 -24.92 -14.06
C SER A 292 -21.94 -23.76 -13.44
N GLU A 293 -22.23 -23.83 -12.14
CA GLU A 293 -22.80 -22.72 -11.35
C GLU A 293 -21.71 -21.73 -10.88
N TRP A 294 -20.51 -21.79 -11.44
CA TRP A 294 -19.39 -20.97 -10.98
C TRP A 294 -19.52 -19.54 -11.47
N ASP A 295 -19.34 -18.61 -10.53
CA ASP A 295 -19.39 -17.18 -10.79
C ASP A 295 -18.08 -16.52 -10.33
N TYR A 296 -17.74 -15.39 -10.94
CA TYR A 296 -16.60 -14.55 -10.60
C TYR A 296 -17.02 -13.14 -10.17
N THR A 297 -18.32 -12.81 -10.14
CA THR A 297 -18.83 -11.49 -9.73
C THR A 297 -18.31 -11.05 -8.35
N THR A 298 -18.34 -11.92 -7.34
CA THR A 298 -17.85 -11.59 -6.00
C THR A 298 -16.36 -11.22 -5.97
N GLU A 299 -15.53 -11.92 -6.75
CA GLU A 299 -14.10 -11.61 -6.85
C GLU A 299 -13.84 -10.37 -7.71
N LEU A 300 -14.71 -10.09 -8.68
CA LEU A 300 -14.69 -8.84 -9.46
C LEU A 300 -15.03 -7.63 -8.59
N ASP A 301 -16.06 -7.73 -7.75
CA ASP A 301 -16.42 -6.67 -6.80
C ASP A 301 -15.27 -6.42 -5.80
N SER A 302 -14.64 -7.50 -5.31
CA SER A 302 -13.45 -7.40 -4.45
C SER A 302 -12.27 -6.75 -5.18
N LEU A 303 -12.08 -7.02 -6.48
CA LEU A 303 -11.06 -6.36 -7.28
C LEU A 303 -11.37 -4.85 -7.38
N ASP A 304 -12.62 -4.48 -7.65
CA ASP A 304 -13.02 -3.07 -7.76
C ASP A 304 -12.79 -2.31 -6.43
N GLU A 305 -13.04 -2.95 -5.27
CA GLU A 305 -12.71 -2.40 -3.94
C GLU A 305 -11.18 -2.24 -3.73
N ASP A 306 -10.39 -3.26 -4.09
CA ASP A 306 -8.92 -3.22 -3.99
C ASP A 306 -8.33 -2.09 -4.87
N LEU A 307 -8.84 -1.95 -6.11
CA LEU A 307 -8.43 -0.91 -7.06
C LEU A 307 -8.80 0.48 -6.55
N GLN A 308 -10.01 0.65 -6.01
CA GLN A 308 -10.47 1.91 -5.44
C GLN A 308 -9.59 2.34 -4.25
N THR A 309 -9.26 1.41 -3.35
CA THR A 309 -8.38 1.67 -2.20
C THR A 309 -6.99 2.14 -2.64
N ILE A 310 -6.41 1.51 -3.68
CA ILE A 310 -5.11 1.93 -4.22
C ILE A 310 -5.21 3.29 -4.92
N ALA A 311 -6.31 3.54 -5.65
CA ALA A 311 -6.56 4.82 -6.30
C ALA A 311 -6.69 5.96 -5.28
N ASP A 312 -7.43 5.76 -4.19
CA ASP A 312 -7.62 6.77 -3.14
C ASP A 312 -6.30 7.06 -2.40
N ARG A 313 -5.52 6.02 -2.08
CA ARG A 313 -4.17 6.21 -1.52
C ARG A 313 -3.25 7.00 -2.45
N SER A 314 -3.26 6.65 -3.74
CA SER A 314 -2.46 7.35 -4.75
C SER A 314 -2.92 8.81 -4.95
N ARG A 315 -4.25 9.07 -4.88
CA ARG A 315 -4.83 10.40 -4.95
C ARG A 315 -4.39 11.26 -3.77
N ALA A 316 -4.38 10.70 -2.56
CA ALA A 316 -3.91 11.39 -1.36
C ALA A 316 -2.43 11.78 -1.47
N ASP A 317 -1.58 10.86 -1.92
CA ASP A 317 -0.15 11.11 -2.12
C ASP A 317 0.11 12.20 -3.19
N GLU A 318 -0.60 12.15 -4.32
CA GLU A 318 -0.48 13.16 -5.37
C GLU A 318 -1.06 14.52 -4.96
N THR A 319 -2.15 14.55 -4.20
CA THR A 319 -2.71 15.78 -3.63
C THR A 319 -1.72 16.41 -2.65
N LYS A 320 -1.07 15.61 -1.79
CA LYS A 320 -0.03 16.09 -0.88
C LYS A 320 1.17 16.68 -1.64
N LYS A 321 1.65 16.02 -2.70
CA LYS A 321 2.72 16.56 -3.57
C LYS A 321 2.31 17.87 -4.24
N MET A 322 1.08 17.94 -4.74
CA MET A 322 0.52 19.15 -5.33
C MET A 322 0.48 20.31 -4.34
N VAL A 323 -0.08 20.10 -3.13
CA VAL A 323 -0.14 21.12 -2.07
C VAL A 323 1.26 21.61 -1.71
N ASN A 324 2.24 20.70 -1.54
CA ASN A 324 3.64 21.07 -1.28
C ASN A 324 4.25 21.92 -2.42
N GLY A 325 3.91 21.63 -3.68
CA GLY A 325 4.36 22.41 -4.84
C GLY A 325 3.75 23.82 -4.90
N ILE A 326 2.46 23.93 -4.59
CA ILE A 326 1.76 25.22 -4.51
C ILE A 326 2.31 26.04 -3.34
N GLU A 327 2.51 25.42 -2.18
CA GLU A 327 3.09 26.06 -0.99
C GLU A 327 4.47 26.68 -1.28
N ARG A 328 5.36 25.96 -1.99
CA ARG A 328 6.66 26.51 -2.43
C ARG A 328 6.50 27.73 -3.34
N THR A 329 5.48 27.71 -4.21
CA THR A 329 5.18 28.84 -5.11
C THR A 329 4.68 30.05 -4.32
N VAL A 330 3.78 29.84 -3.36
CA VAL A 330 3.27 30.87 -2.45
C VAL A 330 4.42 31.47 -1.62
N LYS A 331 5.30 30.64 -1.04
CA LYS A 331 6.52 31.08 -0.33
C LYS A 331 7.39 31.98 -1.20
N ARG A 332 7.61 31.62 -2.46
CA ARG A 332 8.40 32.41 -3.41
C ARG A 332 7.72 33.74 -3.75
N GLN A 333 6.40 33.74 -3.97
CA GLN A 333 5.63 34.95 -4.27
C GLN A 333 5.59 35.93 -3.08
N LEU A 334 5.63 35.40 -1.84
CA LEU A 334 5.66 36.20 -0.62
C LEU A 334 7.04 36.75 -0.29
N ALA A 335 8.13 36.04 -0.64
CA ALA A 335 9.46 36.35 -0.15
C ALA A 335 9.94 37.77 -0.49
N GLU A 336 9.88 38.17 -1.77
CA GLU A 336 10.39 39.46 -2.24
C GLU A 336 9.49 40.65 -1.85
N PRO A 337 8.15 40.62 -2.01
CA PRO A 337 7.30 41.74 -1.60
C PRO A 337 7.35 42.02 -0.10
N VAL A 338 7.42 40.98 0.73
CA VAL A 338 7.51 41.13 2.20
C VAL A 338 8.85 41.75 2.61
N GLU A 339 9.95 41.31 1.99
CA GLU A 339 11.29 41.86 2.23
C GLU A 339 11.39 43.31 1.78
N LEU A 340 10.85 43.65 0.61
CA LEU A 340 10.81 45.02 0.11
C LEU A 340 10.01 45.95 1.04
N ALA A 341 8.82 45.52 1.47
CA ALA A 341 7.97 46.29 2.38
C ALA A 341 8.64 46.52 3.74
N LEU A 342 9.36 45.52 4.27
CA LEU A 342 10.04 45.60 5.57
C LEU A 342 11.39 46.34 5.50
N SER A 343 11.99 46.46 4.31
CA SER A 343 13.22 47.25 4.09
C SER A 343 13.00 48.76 4.12
N LYS A 344 11.77 49.23 3.83
CA LYS A 344 11.39 50.65 3.83
C LYS A 344 10.17 50.88 4.72
N PRO A 345 10.37 51.00 6.05
CA PRO A 345 9.27 51.12 6.99
C PRO A 345 8.48 52.41 6.75
N ASN A 346 7.18 52.24 6.46
CA ASN A 346 6.20 53.30 6.35
C ASN A 346 4.92 52.86 7.10
N LYS A 347 3.93 53.75 7.21
CA LYS A 347 2.67 53.42 7.92
C LYS A 347 1.82 52.37 7.19
N GLU A 348 2.00 52.23 5.87
CA GLU A 348 1.24 51.35 4.97
C GLU A 348 1.95 50.01 4.71
N MET A 349 3.04 49.73 5.44
CA MET A 349 3.90 48.58 5.20
C MET A 349 3.13 47.27 5.40
N TRP A 350 2.26 47.26 6.42
CA TRP A 350 1.45 46.12 6.78
C TRP A 350 0.32 45.89 5.77
N ASP A 351 -0.25 46.95 5.19
CA ASP A 351 -1.24 46.84 4.11
C ASP A 351 -0.58 46.26 2.83
N THR A 352 0.68 46.63 2.54
CA THR A 352 1.43 46.04 1.41
C THR A 352 1.75 44.55 1.64
N VAL A 353 2.10 44.18 2.87
CA VAL A 353 2.37 42.77 3.25
C VAL A 353 1.10 41.93 3.19
N LEU A 354 -0.02 42.42 3.73
CA LEU A 354 -1.29 41.69 3.77
C LEU A 354 -1.95 41.56 2.39
N SER A 355 -1.90 42.60 1.56
CA SER A 355 -2.36 42.53 0.17
C SER A 355 -1.53 41.54 -0.68
N SER A 356 -0.21 41.52 -0.48
CA SER A 356 0.68 40.52 -1.09
C SER A 356 0.34 39.10 -0.65
N TYR A 357 0.03 38.93 0.65
CA TYR A 357 -0.44 37.66 1.20
C TYR A 357 -1.75 37.19 0.58
N LYS A 358 -2.78 38.05 0.54
CA LYS A 358 -4.07 37.72 -0.09
C LYS A 358 -3.93 37.37 -1.57
N THR A 359 -3.07 38.09 -2.29
CA THR A 359 -2.83 37.82 -3.71
C THR A 359 -2.14 36.48 -3.91
N ALA A 360 -1.12 36.17 -3.09
CA ALA A 360 -0.40 34.90 -3.16
C ALA A 360 -1.29 33.72 -2.76
N THR A 361 -2.10 33.84 -1.71
CA THR A 361 -3.05 32.79 -1.29
C THR A 361 -4.15 32.57 -2.32
N ALA A 362 -4.77 33.63 -2.85
CA ALA A 362 -5.78 33.51 -3.91
C ALA A 362 -5.21 32.90 -5.20
N SER A 363 -3.97 33.25 -5.56
CA SER A 363 -3.27 32.59 -6.68
C SER A 363 -3.04 31.10 -6.39
N GLY A 364 -2.65 30.75 -5.16
CA GLY A 364 -2.47 29.37 -4.72
C GLY A 364 -3.78 28.56 -4.75
N GLU A 365 -4.87 29.13 -4.26
CA GLU A 365 -6.22 28.52 -4.31
C GLU A 365 -6.69 28.29 -5.74
N LYS A 366 -6.51 29.27 -6.64
CA LYS A 366 -6.87 29.14 -8.05
C LYS A 366 -6.07 28.02 -8.72
N ALA A 367 -4.77 27.94 -8.43
CA ALA A 367 -3.92 26.86 -8.94
C ALA A 367 -4.32 25.49 -8.36
N TYR A 368 -4.69 25.43 -7.08
CA TYR A 368 -5.21 24.23 -6.44
C TYR A 368 -6.51 23.77 -7.12
N ARG A 369 -7.53 24.64 -7.23
CA ARG A 369 -8.83 24.30 -7.83
C ARG A 369 -8.70 23.83 -9.28
N ALA A 370 -7.83 24.45 -10.06
CA ALA A 370 -7.58 24.05 -11.44
C ALA A 370 -7.03 22.61 -11.54
N LYS A 371 -6.14 22.22 -10.63
CA LYS A 371 -5.55 20.87 -10.60
C LYS A 371 -6.43 19.84 -9.89
N ALA A 372 -7.14 20.24 -8.84
CA ALA A 372 -8.10 19.39 -8.14
C ALA A 372 -9.21 18.91 -9.08
N ALA A 373 -9.65 19.75 -10.03
CA ALA A 373 -10.60 19.36 -11.07
C ALA A 373 -10.10 18.19 -11.93
N SER A 374 -8.81 18.17 -12.29
CA SER A 374 -8.20 17.05 -13.03
C SER A 374 -7.92 15.80 -12.18
N TYR A 375 -7.98 15.90 -10.85
CA TYR A 375 -7.63 14.78 -9.95
C TYR A 375 -8.88 14.10 -9.38
N ASN A 376 -10.08 14.62 -9.71
CA ASN A 376 -11.38 14.17 -9.22
C ASN A 376 -11.43 14.05 -7.69
N CYS A 377 -10.82 15.02 -6.98
CA CYS A 377 -10.84 15.06 -5.52
C CYS A 377 -12.26 15.34 -5.01
N THR A 378 -12.64 14.68 -3.92
CA THR A 378 -13.94 14.89 -3.26
C THR A 378 -14.04 16.28 -2.65
N GLU A 379 -15.26 16.76 -2.39
CA GLU A 379 -15.46 18.07 -1.76
C GLU A 379 -14.84 18.16 -0.36
N ASP A 380 -14.89 17.08 0.42
CA ASP A 380 -14.29 17.02 1.74
C ASP A 380 -12.76 17.04 1.68
N GLU A 381 -12.14 16.30 0.75
CA GLU A 381 -10.69 16.35 0.50
C GLU A 381 -10.25 17.74 0.05
N ASN A 382 -11.03 18.38 -0.82
CA ASN A 382 -10.77 19.75 -1.28
C ASN A 382 -10.84 20.76 -0.14
N ARG A 383 -11.83 20.63 0.76
CA ARG A 383 -11.95 21.50 1.94
C ARG A 383 -10.76 21.30 2.88
N ALA A 384 -10.38 20.06 3.16
CA ALA A 384 -9.24 19.73 4.02
C ALA A 384 -7.92 20.26 3.44
N ALA A 385 -7.65 20.00 2.16
CA ALA A 385 -6.41 20.44 1.50
C ALA A 385 -6.31 21.96 1.37
N LEU A 386 -7.43 22.66 1.11
CA LEU A 386 -7.46 24.13 1.12
C LEU A 386 -7.19 24.68 2.52
N SER A 387 -7.80 24.11 3.57
CA SER A 387 -7.53 24.49 4.96
C SER A 387 -6.04 24.33 5.30
N THR A 388 -5.44 23.18 4.97
CA THR A 388 -3.99 22.95 5.14
C THR A 388 -3.15 23.96 4.34
N LEU A 389 -3.54 24.29 3.11
CA LEU A 389 -2.83 25.28 2.30
C LEU A 389 -2.87 26.68 2.95
N HIS A 390 -4.02 27.10 3.49
CA HIS A 390 -4.16 28.36 4.22
C HIS A 390 -3.29 28.39 5.47
N SER A 391 -3.33 27.33 6.29
CA SER A 391 -2.50 27.19 7.49
C SER A 391 -1.01 27.27 7.17
N ARG A 392 -0.57 26.57 6.12
CA ARG A 392 0.84 26.58 5.70
C ARG A 392 1.27 27.89 5.06
N ALA A 393 0.40 28.56 4.31
CA ALA A 393 0.66 29.89 3.79
C ALA A 393 0.81 30.92 4.92
N TRP A 394 -0.02 30.81 5.97
CA TRP A 394 0.10 31.63 7.18
C TRP A 394 1.43 31.39 7.91
N LEU A 395 1.80 30.13 8.16
CA LEU A 395 3.10 29.79 8.77
C LEU A 395 4.29 30.30 7.94
N ALA A 396 4.19 30.22 6.61
CA ALA A 396 5.20 30.75 5.70
C ALA A 396 5.37 32.27 5.85
N LEU A 397 4.25 33.01 5.92
CA LEU A 397 4.26 34.45 6.19
C LEU A 397 4.87 34.73 7.56
N ARG A 398 4.40 34.06 8.62
CA ARG A 398 4.89 34.25 10.00
C ARG A 398 6.40 34.04 10.09
N LYS A 399 6.91 32.95 9.52
CA LYS A 399 8.35 32.66 9.48
C LYS A 399 9.14 33.74 8.74
N LYS A 400 8.66 34.18 7.58
CA LYS A 400 9.32 35.28 6.84
C LYS A 400 9.29 36.59 7.64
N LEU A 401 8.20 36.88 8.36
CA LEU A 401 8.12 38.03 9.25
C LEU A 401 9.13 37.92 10.41
N GLU A 402 9.33 36.75 11.00
CA GLU A 402 10.37 36.54 12.03
C GLU A 402 11.79 36.77 11.49
N GLU A 403 12.07 36.25 10.30
CA GLU A 403 13.35 36.46 9.61
C GLU A 403 13.59 37.96 9.37
N GLN A 404 12.58 38.69 8.89
CA GLN A 404 12.69 40.12 8.60
C GLN A 404 12.64 41.02 9.85
N THR A 405 12.06 40.54 10.95
CA THR A 405 12.08 41.20 12.26
C THR A 405 13.22 40.69 13.16
N ALA A 406 14.16 39.91 12.63
CA ALA A 406 15.35 39.48 13.34
C ALA A 406 16.19 40.69 13.78
N ASP A 407 16.90 40.57 14.91
CA ASP A 407 17.61 41.70 15.52
C ASP A 407 18.59 42.37 14.55
N THR A 408 19.32 41.56 13.79
CA THR A 408 20.33 42.00 12.84
C THR A 408 19.71 42.75 11.66
N VAL A 409 18.58 42.26 11.13
CA VAL A 409 17.88 42.86 9.98
C VAL A 409 17.28 44.19 10.40
N VAL A 410 16.55 44.23 11.51
CA VAL A 410 15.95 45.47 12.02
C VAL A 410 17.03 46.52 12.33
N LEU A 411 18.13 46.14 12.99
CA LEU A 411 19.23 47.07 13.25
C LEU A 411 19.90 47.58 11.96
N SER A 412 20.07 46.72 10.96
CA SER A 412 20.60 47.12 9.66
C SER A 412 19.69 48.13 8.94
N THR A 413 18.38 47.89 8.94
CA THR A 413 17.39 48.78 8.33
C THR A 413 17.31 50.13 9.05
N LEU A 414 17.35 50.12 10.39
CA LEU A 414 17.39 51.34 11.21
C LEU A 414 18.69 52.11 10.97
N ARG A 415 19.83 51.43 10.88
CA ARG A 415 21.11 52.05 10.57
C ARG A 415 21.09 52.70 9.19
N GLY A 416 20.61 52.00 8.16
CA GLY A 416 20.45 52.55 6.81
C GLY A 416 19.54 53.79 6.82
N SER A 417 18.37 53.70 7.46
CA SER A 417 17.43 54.82 7.57
C SER A 417 18.00 56.03 8.34
N PHE A 418 18.83 55.78 9.37
CA PHE A 418 19.52 56.82 10.11
C PHE A 418 20.64 57.45 9.30
N GLU A 419 21.46 56.65 8.61
CA GLU A 419 22.55 57.13 7.77
C GLU A 419 22.02 57.95 6.59
N ASP A 420 20.93 57.53 5.94
CA ASP A 420 20.27 58.28 4.86
C ASP A 420 19.83 59.67 5.32
N ARG A 421 19.34 59.82 6.56
CA ARG A 421 18.87 61.10 7.10
C ARG A 421 19.97 61.96 7.72
N PHE A 422 20.98 61.33 8.32
CA PHE A 422 22.05 62.00 9.04
C PHE A 422 23.24 62.32 8.15
N ARG A 423 23.64 61.41 7.25
CA ARG A 423 24.82 61.54 6.39
C ARG A 423 24.50 62.10 5.02
N TYR A 424 23.25 62.10 4.56
CA TYR A 424 22.86 62.63 3.26
C TYR A 424 21.84 63.77 3.39
N ASP A 425 21.89 64.73 2.48
CA ASP A 425 20.88 65.78 2.38
C ASP A 425 19.61 65.30 1.65
N ASP A 426 18.59 66.16 1.56
CA ASP A 426 17.31 65.81 0.93
C ASP A 426 17.44 65.51 -0.58
N ALA A 427 18.58 65.85 -1.20
CA ALA A 427 18.91 65.54 -2.59
C ALA A 427 19.75 64.25 -2.73
N GLY A 428 20.06 63.54 -1.63
CA GLY A 428 20.85 62.31 -1.62
C GLY A 428 22.36 62.54 -1.73
N VAL A 429 22.85 63.76 -1.49
CA VAL A 429 24.27 64.10 -1.52
C VAL A 429 24.87 63.95 -0.12
N PRO A 430 26.06 63.33 0.04
CA PRO A 430 26.72 63.23 1.33
C PRO A 430 26.96 64.61 1.97
N ARG A 431 26.47 64.79 3.20
CA ARG A 431 26.68 65.99 4.01
C ARG A 431 28.14 66.07 4.45
N VAL A 432 28.77 67.19 4.17
CA VAL A 432 30.09 67.55 4.69
C VAL A 432 29.89 68.58 5.79
N TRP A 433 30.11 68.18 7.04
CA TRP A 433 29.90 69.03 8.21
C TRP A 433 30.94 70.13 8.31
N LYS A 434 30.49 71.39 8.37
CA LYS A 434 31.34 72.55 8.66
C LYS A 434 31.20 72.97 10.13
N PRO A 435 32.22 73.64 10.73
CA PRO A 435 32.16 74.11 12.12
C PRO A 435 30.95 74.97 12.47
N GLU A 436 30.32 75.61 11.48
CA GLU A 436 29.16 76.48 11.63
C GLU A 436 27.80 75.74 11.53
N ASP A 437 27.78 74.46 11.14
CA ASP A 437 26.55 73.69 10.93
C ASP A 437 25.98 73.10 12.23
N ASP A 438 24.65 73.04 12.35
CA ASP A 438 23.95 72.44 13.49
C ASP A 438 23.93 70.90 13.43
N LEU A 439 25.07 70.30 13.81
CA LEU A 439 25.22 68.85 13.94
C LEU A 439 24.25 68.26 14.98
N ASP A 440 24.05 68.96 16.09
CA ASP A 440 23.28 68.46 17.24
C ASP A 440 21.77 68.40 16.91
N GLY A 441 21.23 69.40 16.22
CA GLY A 441 19.86 69.43 15.75
C GLY A 441 19.58 68.36 14.69
N ALA A 442 20.48 68.22 13.72
CA ALA A 442 20.37 67.19 12.68
C ALA A 442 20.46 65.76 13.25
N PHE A 443 21.35 65.53 14.23
CA PHE A 443 21.45 64.25 14.93
C PHE A 443 20.19 63.93 15.73
N LYS A 444 19.67 64.88 16.51
CA LYS A 444 18.43 64.69 17.28
C LYS A 444 17.25 64.36 16.39
N LYS A 445 17.07 65.10 15.28
CA LYS A 445 16.01 64.87 14.30
C LYS A 445 16.12 63.49 13.66
N ALA A 446 17.28 63.13 13.13
CA ALA A 446 17.50 61.82 12.50
C ALA A 446 17.30 60.66 13.49
N ARG A 447 17.74 60.83 14.75
CA ARG A 447 17.58 59.83 15.81
C ARG A 447 16.11 59.64 16.21
N GLU A 448 15.38 60.72 16.47
CA GLU A 448 13.96 60.65 16.88
C GLU A 448 13.09 60.06 15.78
N GLU A 449 13.29 60.48 14.53
CA GLU A 449 12.51 59.96 13.41
C GLU A 449 12.83 58.49 13.11
N THR A 450 14.08 58.05 13.28
CA THR A 450 14.44 56.62 13.12
C THR A 450 13.89 55.77 14.27
N LEU A 451 13.92 56.28 15.50
CA LEU A 451 13.32 55.60 16.66
C LEU A 451 11.80 55.49 16.55
N ALA A 452 11.13 56.42 15.87
CA ALA A 452 9.70 56.34 15.60
C ALA A 452 9.31 55.19 14.65
N LEU A 453 10.27 54.61 13.91
CA LEU A 453 10.05 53.46 13.04
C LEU A 453 10.05 52.13 13.82
N LEU A 454 10.75 52.07 14.96
CA LEU A 454 10.93 50.85 15.73
C LEU A 454 9.60 50.24 16.26
N PRO A 455 8.64 51.02 16.79
CA PRO A 455 7.33 50.50 17.18
C PRO A 455 6.53 49.87 16.05
N LEU A 456 6.74 50.28 14.79
CA LEU A 456 6.03 49.73 13.63
C LEU A 456 6.36 48.25 13.40
N TYR A 457 7.55 47.80 13.82
CA TYR A 457 7.96 46.40 13.74
C TYR A 457 7.46 45.54 14.92
N ALA A 458 6.90 46.14 15.96
CA ALA A 458 6.52 45.42 17.18
C ALA A 458 5.27 44.56 17.01
N THR A 459 4.24 45.12 16.35
CA THR A 459 2.95 44.48 16.15
C THR A 459 2.47 44.76 14.73
N VAL A 460 1.92 43.73 14.08
CA VAL A 460 1.28 43.86 12.77
C VAL A 460 -0.01 44.65 12.94
N SER A 461 -0.01 45.91 12.54
CA SER A 461 -1.16 46.81 12.64
C SER A 461 -1.39 47.51 11.28
N PRO A 462 -2.25 46.94 10.42
CA PRO A 462 -2.66 47.59 9.17
C PRO A 462 -3.49 48.85 9.43
N VAL A 463 -3.52 49.78 8.46
CA VAL A 463 -4.28 51.04 8.56
C VAL A 463 -5.64 50.93 7.87
N GLU A 464 -5.70 50.23 6.73
CA GLU A 464 -6.93 50.07 5.94
C GLU A 464 -7.38 48.60 5.85
N GLU A 465 -6.44 47.67 5.90
CA GLU A 465 -6.71 46.26 5.66
C GLU A 465 -7.12 45.50 6.93
N LYS A 466 -8.12 44.61 6.83
CA LYS A 466 -8.48 43.72 7.96
C LYS A 466 -7.44 42.60 8.12
N LEU A 467 -7.09 42.29 9.37
CA LEU A 467 -6.27 41.13 9.70
C LEU A 467 -6.95 39.84 9.18
N PRO A 468 -6.20 38.95 8.50
CA PRO A 468 -6.68 37.63 8.11
C PRO A 468 -7.20 36.83 9.30
N GLU A 469 -8.19 35.97 9.06
CA GLU A 469 -8.59 34.95 10.03
C GLU A 469 -7.42 33.98 10.26
N LEU A 470 -7.15 33.69 11.53
CA LEU A 470 -6.10 32.75 11.90
C LEU A 470 -6.56 31.32 11.61
N PRO A 471 -5.66 30.46 11.09
CA PRO A 471 -5.99 29.05 10.90
C PRO A 471 -6.31 28.38 12.23
N GLU A 472 -7.24 27.42 12.21
CA GLU A 472 -7.61 26.63 13.38
C GLU A 472 -6.41 25.79 13.89
N PRO A 473 -6.22 25.64 15.21
CA PRO A 473 -5.07 24.91 15.78
C PRO A 473 -4.95 23.46 15.31
N ASP A 474 -6.07 22.78 15.09
CA ASP A 474 -6.13 21.37 14.65
C ASP A 474 -5.71 21.17 13.19
N ALA A 475 -5.67 22.24 12.38
CA ALA A 475 -5.26 22.20 10.98
C ALA A 475 -3.73 22.33 10.79
N LEU A 476 -2.99 22.50 11.89
CA LEU A 476 -1.53 22.57 11.88
C LEU A 476 -0.96 21.14 11.92
N ASP A 477 -0.39 20.73 10.78
CA ASP A 477 0.30 19.45 10.60
C ASP A 477 1.42 19.33 11.65
N VAL A 478 1.24 18.46 12.64
CA VAL A 478 2.15 18.22 13.79
C VAL A 478 3.57 17.85 13.35
N ASP A 479 3.74 17.42 12.10
CA ASP A 479 5.02 17.01 11.49
C ASP A 479 6.02 18.15 11.23
N MET A 480 5.60 19.43 11.27
CA MET A 480 6.45 20.54 10.81
C MET A 480 7.00 21.46 11.92
N ASP A 481 6.31 21.61 13.06
CA ASP A 481 6.79 22.42 14.19
C ASP A 481 6.27 21.86 15.54
N PRO A 482 7.16 21.39 16.44
CA PRO A 482 6.75 20.79 17.72
C PRO A 482 6.25 21.82 18.75
N GLU A 483 6.40 23.12 18.49
CA GLU A 483 5.84 24.18 19.33
C GLU A 483 4.42 24.51 18.89
N ALA A 484 3.45 24.25 19.77
CA ALA A 484 2.05 24.60 19.55
C ALA A 484 1.92 26.11 19.30
N PHE A 485 1.37 26.49 18.15
CA PHE A 485 1.09 27.87 17.79
C PHE A 485 0.15 28.51 18.82
N ASP A 486 0.61 29.57 19.48
CA ASP A 486 -0.22 30.38 20.39
C ASP A 486 -0.94 31.49 19.61
N PRO A 487 -2.28 31.44 19.46
CA PRO A 487 -3.04 32.46 18.76
C PRO A 487 -2.92 33.85 19.39
N ALA A 488 -2.62 33.95 20.69
CA ALA A 488 -2.50 35.22 21.40
C ALA A 488 -1.26 36.03 20.98
N THR A 489 -0.22 35.36 20.47
CA THR A 489 1.04 35.99 20.02
C THR A 489 1.17 36.06 18.50
N ALA A 490 0.15 35.62 17.76
CA ALA A 490 0.16 35.48 16.30
C ALA A 490 0.64 36.74 15.54
N TRP A 491 0.28 37.93 16.02
CA TRP A 491 0.56 39.22 15.39
C TRP A 491 1.62 40.06 16.10
N THR A 492 2.20 39.52 17.19
CA THR A 492 3.27 40.18 17.95
C THR A 492 4.62 39.63 17.50
N LEU A 493 5.39 40.44 16.76
CA LEU A 493 6.65 39.99 16.14
C LEU A 493 7.88 40.26 17.03
N VAL A 494 7.85 41.38 17.75
CA VAL A 494 8.93 41.80 18.65
C VAL A 494 8.35 42.04 20.04
N SER A 495 8.81 41.25 21.01
CA SER A 495 8.40 41.43 22.41
C SER A 495 8.85 42.80 22.95
N PRO A 496 8.13 43.37 23.94
CA PRO A 496 8.49 44.68 24.50
C PRO A 496 9.89 44.72 25.14
N THR A 497 10.40 43.59 25.63
CA THR A 497 11.77 43.47 26.15
C THR A 497 12.80 43.52 25.02
N ARG A 498 12.53 42.83 23.91
CA ARG A 498 13.37 42.83 22.70
C ARG A 498 13.39 44.20 22.03
N LEU A 499 12.26 44.90 22.01
CA LEU A 499 12.14 46.26 21.47
C LEU A 499 13.07 47.24 22.21
N ARG A 500 13.06 47.23 23.55
CA ARG A 500 13.97 48.05 24.38
C ARG A 500 15.44 47.70 24.14
N GLY A 501 15.73 46.41 23.92
CA GLY A 501 17.08 45.94 23.57
C GLY A 501 17.57 46.50 22.23
N LEU A 502 16.70 46.49 21.21
CA LEU A 502 16.98 47.07 19.89
C LEU A 502 17.16 48.58 19.97
N GLU A 503 16.31 49.28 20.73
CA GLU A 503 16.44 50.72 20.97
C GLU A 503 17.80 51.07 21.58
N ALA A 504 18.24 50.34 22.61
CA ALA A 504 19.52 50.58 23.27
C ALA A 504 20.73 50.24 22.38
N ARG A 505 20.62 49.25 21.49
CA ARG A 505 21.66 48.93 20.50
C ARG A 505 21.75 50.01 19.43
N PHE A 506 20.62 50.40 18.85
CA PHE A 506 20.57 51.48 17.86
C PHE A 506 21.10 52.81 18.41
N LYS A 507 20.75 53.19 19.65
CA LYS A 507 21.28 54.41 20.28
C LYS A 507 22.81 54.41 20.33
N ARG A 508 23.44 53.28 20.67
CA ARG A 508 24.91 53.15 20.69
C ARG A 508 25.51 53.31 19.30
N ASP A 509 24.89 52.73 18.27
CA ASP A 509 25.37 52.86 16.89
C ASP A 509 25.22 54.30 16.36
N ALA A 510 24.10 54.96 16.67
CA ALA A 510 23.86 56.35 16.34
C ALA A 510 24.85 57.29 17.07
N ASP A 511 25.11 57.06 18.36
CA ASP A 511 26.08 57.84 19.13
C ASP A 511 27.51 57.68 18.58
N ALA A 512 27.88 56.48 18.11
CA ALA A 512 29.16 56.25 17.45
C ALA A 512 29.30 57.05 16.15
N ALA A 513 28.26 57.06 15.31
CA ALA A 513 28.21 57.85 14.08
C ALA A 513 28.26 59.36 14.34
N TYR A 514 27.63 59.84 15.42
CA TYR A 514 27.71 61.23 15.86
C TYR A 514 29.15 61.60 16.29
N VAL A 515 29.82 60.75 17.06
CA VAL A 515 31.22 60.98 17.48
C VAL A 515 32.16 61.00 16.27
N GLU A 516 31.93 60.13 15.28
CA GLU A 516 32.69 60.13 14.03
C GLU A 516 32.49 61.44 13.25
N ALA A 517 31.24 61.88 13.07
CA ALA A 517 30.93 63.16 12.43
C ALA A 517 31.60 64.33 13.17
N LYS A 518 31.53 64.36 14.50
CA LYS A 518 32.18 65.40 15.33
C LYS A 518 33.70 65.39 15.21
N ARG A 519 34.32 64.20 15.10
CA ARG A 519 35.77 64.07 14.84
C ARG A 519 36.15 64.56 13.44
N SER A 520 35.30 64.32 12.44
CA SER A 520 35.55 64.76 11.06
C SER A 520 35.50 66.28 10.88
N MET A 521 34.76 67.00 11.74
CA MET A 521 34.80 68.47 11.80
C MET A 521 36.15 69.01 12.31
N VAL A 522 36.88 68.20 13.10
CA VAL A 522 38.22 68.52 13.59
C VAL A 522 39.24 67.91 12.63
N SER A 523 39.21 68.33 11.36
CA SER A 523 40.32 68.02 10.46
C SER A 523 41.56 68.76 10.96
N SER A 524 42.52 68.01 11.52
CA SER A 524 43.89 68.44 11.71
C SER A 524 44.40 69.00 10.39
N ILE A 525 44.46 70.32 10.27
CA ILE A 525 45.18 70.98 9.19
C ILE A 525 46.62 70.53 9.32
N SER A 526 47.09 69.65 8.43
CA SER A 526 48.52 69.36 8.29
C SER A 526 49.20 70.60 7.71
N GLN A 527 49.34 71.65 8.53
CA GLN A 527 50.25 72.74 8.22
C GLN A 527 51.66 72.15 8.34
N VAL A 528 52.38 72.12 7.23
CA VAL A 528 53.81 71.82 7.22
C VAL A 528 54.48 72.79 8.22
N PRO A 529 55.10 72.30 9.30
CA PRO A 529 55.72 73.16 10.29
C PRO A 529 56.66 74.19 9.67
N LEU A 530 56.58 75.44 10.12
CA LEU A 530 57.38 76.57 9.59
C LEU A 530 58.89 76.31 9.59
N TRP A 531 59.40 75.50 10.52
CA TRP A 531 60.82 75.10 10.56
C TRP A 531 61.26 74.29 9.33
N MET A 532 60.33 73.61 8.65
CA MET A 532 60.61 72.80 7.47
C MET A 532 60.88 73.68 6.24
N TYR A 533 60.20 74.83 6.12
CA TYR A 533 60.57 75.85 5.15
C TYR A 533 61.95 76.45 5.46
N GLY A 534 62.26 76.66 6.74
CA GLY A 534 63.61 77.07 7.17
C GLY A 534 64.69 76.04 6.81
N ALA A 535 64.43 74.75 7.03
CA ALA A 535 65.33 73.65 6.69
C ALA A 535 65.56 73.54 5.18
N LEU A 536 64.51 73.76 4.37
CA LEU A 536 64.59 73.71 2.90
C LEU A 536 65.45 74.87 2.35
N VAL A 537 65.37 76.06 2.96
CA VAL A 537 66.25 77.18 2.61
C VAL A 537 67.70 76.91 3.00
N VAL A 538 67.96 76.37 4.20
CA VAL A 538 69.33 76.12 4.69
C VAL A 538 70.02 74.98 3.94
N LEU A 539 69.35 73.84 3.75
CA LEU A 539 69.91 72.70 3.01
C LEU A 539 69.95 72.95 1.51
N GLY A 540 68.96 73.67 0.95
CA GLY A 540 68.91 74.01 -0.47
C GLY A 540 69.75 75.22 -0.87
N TRP A 541 70.39 75.92 0.08
CA TRP A 541 71.14 77.15 -0.20
C TRP A 541 72.28 76.94 -1.20
N ASN A 542 73.03 75.84 -1.08
CA ASN A 542 74.13 75.54 -1.98
C ASN A 542 73.65 75.28 -3.41
N GLU A 543 72.52 74.60 -3.60
CA GLU A 543 71.95 74.36 -4.93
C GLU A 543 71.31 75.61 -5.52
N ALA A 544 70.61 76.40 -4.71
CA ALA A 544 70.04 77.68 -5.15
C ALA A 544 71.14 78.64 -5.64
N MET A 545 72.26 78.70 -4.93
CA MET A 545 73.43 79.50 -5.34
C MET A 545 74.11 78.92 -6.59
N ALA A 546 74.21 77.59 -6.72
CA ALA A 546 74.75 76.97 -7.92
C ALA A 546 73.93 77.27 -9.18
N VAL A 547 72.59 77.37 -9.05
CA VAL A 547 71.70 77.73 -10.16
C VAL A 547 71.81 79.21 -10.51
N LEU A 548 71.96 80.11 -9.53
CA LEU A 548 72.07 81.56 -9.76
C LEU A 548 73.42 81.99 -10.34
N PHE A 549 74.52 81.37 -9.90
CA PHE A 549 75.88 81.79 -10.28
C PHE A 549 76.51 80.98 -11.41
N ASN A 550 75.88 79.89 -11.85
CA ASN A 550 76.27 79.21 -13.08
C ASN A 550 75.54 79.83 -14.27
N PRO A 551 76.24 80.46 -15.23
CA PRO A 551 75.61 81.18 -16.33
C PRO A 551 74.72 80.28 -17.21
N LEU A 552 75.00 78.97 -17.30
CA LEU A 552 74.16 78.04 -18.04
C LEU A 552 72.84 77.74 -17.31
N TYR A 553 72.89 77.45 -16.01
CA TYR A 553 71.70 77.15 -15.22
C TYR A 553 70.82 78.38 -14.99
N PHE A 554 71.43 79.54 -14.82
CA PHE A 554 70.69 80.80 -14.72
C PHE A 554 69.98 81.15 -16.03
N ALA A 555 70.64 80.93 -17.17
CA ALA A 555 69.99 81.09 -18.49
C ALA A 555 68.82 80.11 -18.66
N MET A 556 68.97 78.84 -18.26
CA MET A 556 67.86 77.87 -18.30
C MET A 556 66.70 78.27 -17.37
N LEU A 557 66.99 78.82 -16.18
CA LEU A 557 65.98 79.31 -15.26
C LEU A 557 65.20 80.50 -15.86
N LEU A 558 65.88 81.43 -16.53
CA LEU A 558 65.22 82.54 -17.22
C LEU A 558 64.36 82.08 -18.40
N VAL A 559 64.83 81.10 -19.18
CA VAL A 559 64.03 80.49 -20.25
C VAL A 559 62.81 79.78 -19.66
N ALA A 560 62.94 79.03 -18.57
CA ALA A 560 61.82 78.37 -17.89
C ALA A 560 60.82 79.38 -17.33
N ALA A 561 61.29 80.47 -16.71
CA ALA A 561 60.45 81.54 -16.19
C ALA A 561 59.72 82.29 -17.32
N ALA A 562 60.39 82.59 -18.43
CA ALA A 562 59.78 83.19 -19.61
C ALA A 562 58.74 82.24 -20.24
N SER A 563 59.04 80.95 -20.32
CA SER A 563 58.11 79.92 -20.81
C SER A 563 56.87 79.83 -19.93
N ALA A 564 57.05 79.79 -18.60
CA ALA A 564 55.95 79.77 -17.64
C ALA A 564 55.11 81.06 -17.71
N TYR A 565 55.76 82.21 -17.88
CA TYR A 565 55.08 83.50 -18.05
C TYR A 565 54.26 83.54 -19.35
N ILE A 566 54.81 83.07 -20.47
CA ILE A 566 54.10 82.96 -21.75
C ILE A 566 52.89 82.03 -21.63
N VAL A 567 53.04 80.88 -20.94
CA VAL A 567 51.95 79.91 -20.72
C VAL A 567 50.83 80.49 -19.87
N LEU A 568 51.15 81.27 -18.84
CA LEU A 568 50.17 81.95 -17.99
C LEU A 568 49.47 83.09 -18.73
N GLN A 569 50.22 83.90 -19.50
CA GLN A 569 49.68 85.07 -20.19
C GLN A 569 48.83 84.71 -21.42
N LEU A 570 49.11 83.58 -22.07
CA LEU A 570 48.33 83.06 -23.20
C LEU A 570 47.22 82.08 -22.78
N GLY A 571 47.04 81.82 -21.48
CA GLY A 571 45.99 80.91 -20.98
C GLY A 571 46.18 79.43 -21.38
N LEU A 572 47.38 79.06 -21.84
CA LEU A 572 47.70 77.71 -22.35
C LEU A 572 47.96 76.67 -21.24
N ALA A 573 47.83 77.06 -19.96
CA ALA A 573 48.03 76.17 -18.81
C ALA A 573 47.10 74.94 -18.83
N GLY A 574 45.84 75.12 -19.26
CA GLY A 574 44.88 74.02 -19.39
C GLY A 574 45.26 73.00 -20.47
N PRO A 575 45.46 73.42 -21.74
CA PRO A 575 45.90 72.53 -22.82
C PRO A 575 47.23 71.81 -22.53
N LEU A 576 48.22 72.50 -21.95
CA LEU A 576 49.49 71.88 -21.55
C LEU A 576 49.32 70.82 -20.46
N PHE A 577 48.43 71.05 -19.49
CA PHE A 577 48.15 70.07 -18.44
C PHE A 577 47.45 68.83 -18.99
N GLN A 578 46.56 68.99 -19.98
CA GLN A 578 45.93 67.87 -20.67
C GLN A 578 46.94 67.06 -21.48
N ILE A 579 47.78 67.72 -22.28
CA ILE A 579 48.85 67.07 -23.05
C ILE A 579 49.82 66.33 -22.11
N ALA A 580 50.26 66.97 -21.04
CA ALA A 580 51.14 66.35 -20.04
C ALA A 580 50.48 65.12 -19.39
N ARG A 581 49.18 65.17 -19.09
CA ARG A 581 48.45 64.03 -18.53
C ARG A 581 48.33 62.88 -19.53
N THR A 582 48.08 63.15 -20.81
CA THR A 582 48.10 62.13 -21.87
C THR A 582 49.48 61.53 -22.07
N VAL A 583 50.54 62.34 -22.13
CA VAL A 583 51.92 61.85 -22.28
C VAL A 583 52.33 61.03 -21.06
N THR A 584 51.99 61.46 -19.85
CA THR A 584 52.27 60.69 -18.62
C THR A 584 51.47 59.38 -18.59
N GLY A 585 50.23 59.40 -19.11
CA GLY A 585 49.43 58.20 -19.31
C GLY A 585 50.07 57.23 -20.30
N GLU A 586 50.59 57.71 -21.43
CA GLU A 586 51.27 56.91 -22.45
C GLU A 586 52.61 56.38 -21.95
N VAL A 587 53.39 57.17 -21.21
CA VAL A 587 54.65 56.74 -20.58
C VAL A 587 54.38 55.69 -19.51
N LYS A 588 53.35 55.90 -18.67
CA LYS A 588 52.93 54.89 -17.70
C LYS A 588 52.50 53.61 -18.40
N ARG A 589 51.77 53.70 -19.51
CA ARG A 589 51.36 52.55 -20.32
C ARG A 589 52.57 51.82 -20.91
N ILE A 590 53.52 52.53 -21.53
CA ILE A 590 54.76 51.95 -22.07
C ILE A 590 55.62 51.31 -20.96
N ALA A 591 55.71 51.94 -19.78
CA ALA A 591 56.41 51.38 -18.63
C ALA A 591 55.70 50.14 -18.07
N THR A 592 54.36 50.16 -18.05
CA THR A 592 53.56 49.01 -17.62
C THR A 592 53.66 47.88 -18.62
N ASP A 593 53.68 48.17 -19.93
CA ASP A 593 53.83 47.19 -21.01
C ASP A 593 55.25 46.59 -21.03
N LYS A 594 56.31 47.40 -20.82
CA LYS A 594 57.68 46.89 -20.63
C LYS A 594 57.86 46.09 -19.34
N MET A 595 57.19 46.47 -18.25
CA MET A 595 57.17 45.66 -17.03
C MET A 595 56.39 44.35 -17.26
N ARG A 596 55.33 44.37 -18.06
CA ARG A 596 54.59 43.18 -18.46
C ARG A 596 55.41 42.26 -19.35
N GLU A 597 56.22 42.80 -20.25
CA GLU A 597 57.20 42.05 -21.05
C GLU A 597 58.36 41.51 -20.20
N ALA A 598 58.81 42.25 -19.18
CA ALA A 598 59.89 41.81 -18.28
C ALA A 598 59.45 40.76 -17.24
N PHE A 599 58.15 40.71 -16.90
CA PHE A 599 57.55 39.75 -15.96
C PHE A 599 56.72 38.63 -16.64
N ALA A 600 56.66 38.59 -17.97
CA ALA A 600 56.12 37.45 -18.70
C ALA A 600 57.21 36.36 -18.84
N GLU A 601 57.10 35.28 -18.07
CA GLU A 601 57.93 34.09 -18.28
C GLU A 601 57.66 33.46 -19.67
N PRO A 602 58.70 33.02 -20.39
CA PRO A 602 58.57 32.59 -21.78
C PRO A 602 57.96 31.18 -21.91
N GLN A 603 56.85 31.08 -22.66
CA GLN A 603 56.37 29.82 -23.22
C GLN A 603 57.39 29.26 -24.22
N GLN A 604 57.82 28.02 -23.99
CA GLN A 604 58.85 27.29 -24.71
C GLN A 604 58.58 27.12 -26.21
N GLN A 605 59.59 27.32 -27.07
CA GLN A 605 59.66 26.71 -28.40
C GLN A 605 61.03 26.03 -28.66
N ARG A 606 60.91 24.79 -29.14
CA ARG A 606 61.92 23.78 -29.50
C ARG A 606 62.84 24.24 -30.64
N VAL A 607 64.09 23.75 -30.70
CA VAL A 607 64.74 23.03 -31.85
C VAL A 607 66.05 22.32 -31.39
N ALA A 608 66.18 21.03 -31.77
CA ALA A 608 67.32 20.10 -32.06
C ALA A 608 68.81 20.57 -31.92
N VAL A 609 69.91 19.79 -31.70
CA VAL A 609 70.35 18.34 -31.66
C VAL A 609 71.92 18.37 -31.38
N PRO A 610 72.68 17.25 -31.22
CA PRO A 610 72.98 16.39 -30.04
C PRO A 610 74.43 16.60 -29.44
N VAL A 611 74.93 15.71 -28.57
CA VAL A 611 76.32 15.15 -28.49
C VAL A 611 76.67 14.62 -27.08
N ALA A 612 76.71 13.28 -27.01
CA ALA A 612 77.67 12.37 -26.39
C ALA A 612 78.55 12.74 -25.15
N VAL A 613 78.40 11.88 -24.12
CA VAL A 613 79.45 10.99 -23.52
C VAL A 613 80.39 11.53 -22.41
N ASN A 614 80.21 10.92 -21.21
CA ASN A 614 81.19 10.36 -20.25
C ASN A 614 80.84 10.73 -18.80
N ALA A 615 81.08 9.93 -17.76
CA ALA A 615 81.29 8.50 -17.56
C ALA A 615 81.37 8.30 -16.03
N THR A 616 80.94 7.13 -15.54
CA THR A 616 81.50 6.39 -14.37
C THR A 616 81.39 7.03 -12.96
N GLU A 617 81.13 6.34 -11.84
CA GLU A 617 81.22 4.91 -11.52
C GLU A 617 80.60 4.60 -10.12
N LYS A 618 80.15 3.34 -9.97
CA LYS A 618 80.11 2.45 -8.79
C LYS A 618 79.27 2.82 -7.55
N ARG A 619 78.18 2.10 -7.20
CA ARG A 619 77.95 0.65 -6.91
C ARG A 619 78.37 0.23 -5.50
N ARG A 620 77.40 -0.14 -4.63
CA ARG A 620 77.23 -1.51 -4.10
C ARG A 620 75.99 -1.68 -3.22
N GLU A 621 75.20 -2.70 -3.57
CA GLU A 621 74.19 -3.38 -2.76
C GLU A 621 74.82 -4.09 -1.54
N VAL A 622 74.01 -4.44 -0.53
CA VAL A 622 73.56 -5.82 -0.23
C VAL A 622 72.93 -5.91 1.19
N ARG A 623 71.70 -6.45 1.21
CA ARG A 623 70.97 -7.25 2.23
C ARG A 623 71.62 -7.56 3.59
N ARG A 624 70.83 -7.43 4.66
CA ARG A 624 70.17 -8.53 5.44
C ARG A 624 69.50 -7.95 6.71
N GLY A 625 68.24 -8.32 6.98
CA GLY A 625 67.64 -8.23 8.34
C GLY A 625 68.14 -9.38 9.24
N PRO A 626 67.49 -9.77 10.37
CA PRO A 626 66.17 -9.36 10.89
C PRO A 626 66.10 -9.20 12.45
N SER A 627 64.90 -8.91 12.98
CA SER A 627 64.23 -9.47 14.20
C SER A 627 63.35 -8.40 14.89
N VAL A 628 62.25 -8.60 15.63
CA VAL A 628 61.25 -9.68 15.89
C VAL A 628 60.27 -9.06 16.94
N HIS A 629 58.94 -9.28 16.75
CA HIS A 629 57.83 -9.49 17.72
C HIS A 629 57.54 -8.50 18.88
N GLU A 630 56.33 -8.35 19.45
CA GLU A 630 55.05 -9.12 19.52
C GLU A 630 53.94 -8.15 20.05
N LEU A 631 52.71 -8.05 19.48
CA LEU A 631 51.42 -8.75 19.77
C LEU A 631 50.89 -8.57 21.23
N ASP A 632 49.58 -8.45 21.57
CA ASP A 632 48.31 -8.99 21.04
C ASP A 632 47.10 -8.23 21.69
N GLU A 633 45.96 -7.99 21.02
CA GLU A 633 44.63 -8.69 21.11
C GLU A 633 43.88 -8.57 22.48
N THR A 634 42.54 -8.56 22.66
CA THR A 634 41.36 -8.97 21.87
C THR A 634 40.05 -8.35 22.45
N ARG A 635 38.93 -8.65 21.79
CA ARG A 635 37.53 -8.21 21.95
C ARG A 635 36.67 -9.33 22.61
N LEU A 636 35.51 -8.98 23.22
CA LEU A 636 34.20 -9.71 23.25
C LEU A 636 33.51 -9.94 24.63
N ASP A 637 32.25 -9.48 24.66
CA ASP A 637 30.98 -10.07 25.15
C ASP A 637 30.66 -10.47 26.61
N THR A 638 29.44 -10.01 26.98
CA THR A 638 28.35 -10.67 27.76
C THR A 638 28.35 -10.77 29.31
N LYS A 639 27.36 -10.03 29.88
CA LYS A 639 26.22 -10.47 30.73
C LYS A 639 26.42 -11.08 32.15
N PHE A 640 25.63 -10.51 33.08
CA PHE A 640 25.03 -11.04 34.33
C PHE A 640 25.93 -11.41 35.53
N MET A 641 25.81 -10.70 36.66
CA MET A 641 24.99 -11.06 37.84
C MET A 641 25.18 -10.09 39.03
N GLU A 642 24.06 -9.74 39.66
CA GLU A 642 23.82 -9.38 41.08
C GLU A 642 24.81 -8.51 41.89
N LYS A 643 24.34 -7.32 42.27
CA LYS A 643 23.89 -7.05 43.65
C LYS A 643 22.93 -5.86 43.72
#